data_AF-A0A2G6HN50-F1
#
_entry.id   AF-A0A2G6HN50-F1
#
_cell.length_a   1.000
_cell.length_b   1.000
_cell.length_c   1.000
_cell.angle_alpha   90.00
_cell.angle_beta   90.00
_cell.angle_gamma   90.00
#
_symmetry.space_group_name_H-M   'P 1'
#
loop_
_entity.id
_entity.type
_entity.pdbx_description
1 polymer ?
#
loop_
_entity_poly.entity_id
_entity_poly.type
_entity_poly.pdbx_seq_one_letter_code
_entity_poly.pdbx_strand_id
1 'polypeptide(L)'
;MAKQKTIRVERAEPAFDESLAGTGETQEQVQSTAGVRWPRRAFLRMRSGFAWVQSLRRRLLGRPAHGLVLFMGISVGVGLLVVFGGYAAAYAHQKVEVRDITGHRHNEPIEIAFNRLVRGGVSYSWQEKLAGTWDVRRTLGGVRGITFTPRKPLTPGSVLHLHLSDVRPLADLMSNTPSKQVVSVVVQRAPRITATTPQSGAKDVGVETELSVKLSGENGGLRKLELSGDIPVVSPKPTSRDDTVFRWKLAQPLAQSRTYKADVLDRRQPKGKQLVAQFEFNTVVEPIPHSAIDGFIHPQQQITVTFDQDMVQDASAVSFDVPGSGSWQDPRRYVHTVGAVPPGASYAYSVKKGARSVAGGFVAEDKTFTAQTPGHVQVVRAVPRAARVALASKVSLTFNQPVDHASAQAAFFISPHVAGSFSWSGTTMTYSPNGLAYQTTYTYGVRDGVQPVFGLVGKAYSAQFSTVYEVRKLNVPYYRQVHALSCEAASLRMALAYYGVATNDDAILQRIGYAPQPRDTATNTWQDPNIEFVGDVDGKLGVTGWGVYAGPVAKAARSYGRSADVVYSPSVQQVAAAIYSGKPVVAWGVMGWRAVDDSWNTATSGVVHAAKNQHVRLVYGVEGSASNPVGFYLHDPISGSKYISAAALQASMNGGGRQILTVY
;
A
#
# COMPACT_ATOMS: atom_id res chain seq x y z
N MET A 1 39.85 49.22 -9.55
CA MET A 1 40.99 49.35 -8.62
C MET A 1 40.56 48.86 -7.24
N ALA A 2 41.42 48.17 -6.50
CA ALA A 2 41.37 47.93 -5.04
C ALA A 2 40.11 47.27 -4.41
N LYS A 3 40.18 46.49 -3.32
CA LYS A 3 41.32 45.79 -2.68
C LYS A 3 40.74 44.58 -1.89
N GLN A 4 41.56 43.56 -1.64
CA GLN A 4 41.19 42.43 -0.78
C GLN A 4 41.01 42.87 0.68
N LYS A 5 40.25 42.09 1.47
CA LYS A 5 40.52 41.93 2.91
C LYS A 5 40.25 40.50 3.39
N THR A 6 41.26 39.65 3.33
CA THR A 6 41.29 38.36 4.01
C THR A 6 41.46 38.58 5.51
N ILE A 7 40.79 37.78 6.35
CA ILE A 7 41.03 37.73 7.80
C ILE A 7 41.42 36.29 8.17
N ARG A 8 42.39 36.16 9.07
CA ARG A 8 42.99 34.90 9.53
C ARG A 8 43.24 35.01 11.04
N VAL A 9 42.61 34.13 11.81
CA VAL A 9 42.87 33.87 13.23
C VAL A 9 42.66 32.35 13.36
N GLU A 10 43.66 31.47 13.52
CA GLU A 10 44.77 31.37 14.49
C GLU A 10 44.40 30.48 15.69
N ARG A 11 45.38 29.70 16.20
CA ARG A 11 45.19 28.61 17.16
C ARG A 11 45.11 29.10 18.60
N ALA A 12 44.34 28.38 19.42
CA ALA A 12 44.55 28.32 20.86
C ALA A 12 44.25 26.89 21.39
N GLU A 13 45.29 26.18 21.80
CA GLU A 13 45.23 25.26 22.95
C GLU A 13 45.74 26.07 24.16
N PRO A 14 45.38 25.73 25.42
CA PRO A 14 46.34 24.89 26.16
C PRO A 14 45.72 24.00 27.28
N ALA A 15 46.64 23.29 27.95
CA ALA A 15 46.60 22.85 29.36
C ALA A 15 45.96 21.51 29.73
N PHE A 16 46.82 20.64 30.27
CA PHE A 16 46.51 19.58 31.23
C PHE A 16 46.13 20.17 32.59
N ASP A 17 45.49 19.37 33.45
CA ASP A 17 45.90 19.27 34.86
C ASP A 17 45.65 17.85 35.42
N GLU A 18 46.40 17.43 36.44
CA GLU A 18 46.31 16.12 37.12
C GLU A 18 46.24 16.29 38.66
N SER A 19 45.14 15.88 39.29
CA SER A 19 45.06 15.57 40.74
C SER A 19 43.66 15.09 41.15
N LEU A 20 43.42 14.53 42.34
CA LEU A 20 44.05 13.41 43.08
C LEU A 20 43.26 13.18 44.39
N ALA A 21 43.00 11.92 44.77
CA ALA A 21 42.62 11.45 46.12
C ALA A 21 41.28 11.89 46.78
N GLY A 22 40.86 11.16 47.82
CA GLY A 22 39.71 11.47 48.71
C GLY A 22 38.50 10.51 48.62
N THR A 23 38.59 9.22 48.98
CA THR A 23 38.35 8.62 50.33
C THR A 23 36.98 8.89 50.97
N GLY A 24 36.22 7.82 51.29
CA GLY A 24 35.02 7.87 52.15
C GLY A 24 34.19 6.58 52.13
N GLU A 25 34.32 5.73 53.15
CA GLU A 25 33.54 4.48 53.32
C GLU A 25 32.46 4.62 54.42
N THR A 26 31.34 3.87 54.27
CA THR A 26 30.53 3.17 55.32
C THR A 26 29.43 2.40 54.56
N GLN A 27 29.13 1.10 54.75
CA GLN A 27 28.63 0.36 55.94
C GLN A 27 27.26 0.87 56.45
N GLU A 28 26.28 0.07 56.88
CA GLU A 28 26.16 -1.38 57.18
C GLU A 28 24.68 -1.80 56.86
N GLN A 29 24.16 -3.05 56.77
CA GLN A 29 24.16 -4.28 57.61
C GLN A 29 23.85 -5.50 56.68
N VAL A 30 24.27 -6.77 56.86
CA VAL A 30 24.36 -7.71 58.01
C VAL A 30 23.06 -8.48 58.31
N GLN A 31 23.00 -9.76 57.90
CA GLN A 31 22.79 -10.91 58.81
C GLN A 31 23.24 -12.26 58.17
N SER A 32 23.40 -13.29 59.00
CA SER A 32 23.96 -14.63 58.70
C SER A 32 23.28 -15.68 59.63
N THR A 33 23.48 -17.01 59.59
CA THR A 33 24.49 -17.94 59.02
C THR A 33 23.75 -19.07 58.24
N ALA A 34 24.18 -20.32 57.93
CA ALA A 34 25.35 -21.20 58.19
C ALA A 34 25.40 -22.27 57.04
N GLY A 35 26.41 -23.15 56.89
CA GLY A 35 27.66 -23.32 57.65
C GLY A 35 28.65 -24.28 56.94
N VAL A 36 29.72 -23.70 56.39
CA VAL A 36 31.14 -24.08 56.57
C VAL A 36 31.55 -25.57 56.65
N ARG A 37 32.30 -26.04 55.65
CA ARG A 37 33.69 -26.50 55.86
C ARG A 37 34.58 -26.30 54.62
N TRP A 38 35.86 -26.08 54.89
CA TRP A 38 36.98 -25.68 54.02
C TRP A 38 38.15 -26.66 54.34
N PRO A 39 39.29 -26.77 53.58
CA PRO A 39 40.10 -25.63 53.15
C PRO A 39 40.74 -25.70 51.74
N ARG A 40 41.67 -24.76 51.53
CA ARG A 40 42.26 -24.25 50.28
C ARG A 40 43.80 -24.31 50.43
N ARG A 41 44.55 -23.87 49.41
CA ARG A 41 46.03 -23.64 49.39
C ARG A 41 46.89 -24.90 49.11
N ALA A 42 48.09 -24.82 48.49
CA ALA A 42 48.72 -23.74 47.70
C ALA A 42 50.03 -24.22 47.00
N PHE A 43 50.48 -23.44 46.00
CA PHE A 43 51.89 -23.25 45.57
C PHE A 43 52.65 -24.47 44.98
N LEU A 44 53.86 -24.35 44.39
CA LEU A 44 54.44 -23.40 43.41
C LEU A 44 55.86 -23.90 42.99
N ARG A 45 56.29 -23.71 41.73
CA ARG A 45 57.69 -23.95 41.23
C ARG A 45 58.16 -25.44 41.29
N MET A 46 59.26 -25.90 40.64
CA MET A 46 60.18 -25.28 39.66
C MET A 46 60.80 -26.32 38.68
N ARG A 47 61.07 -25.86 37.44
CA ARG A 47 62.24 -26.14 36.56
C ARG A 47 62.87 -27.56 36.40
N SER A 48 63.10 -27.86 35.10
CA SER A 48 64.36 -28.33 34.46
C SER A 48 64.70 -29.82 34.36
N GLY A 49 65.38 -30.16 33.24
CA GLY A 49 65.86 -31.51 32.88
C GLY A 49 64.85 -32.32 32.04
N PHE A 50 65.22 -33.03 30.97
CA PHE A 50 66.50 -33.08 30.24
C PHE A 50 66.23 -33.30 28.74
N ALA A 51 67.26 -33.15 27.89
CA ALA A 51 67.13 -33.26 26.43
C ALA A 51 68.13 -34.27 25.83
N TRP A 52 68.16 -34.31 24.49
CA TRP A 52 69.19 -34.86 23.60
C TRP A 52 69.05 -36.29 23.03
N VAL A 53 69.73 -36.46 21.88
CA VAL A 53 69.59 -37.51 20.85
C VAL A 53 70.97 -37.68 20.17
N GLN A 54 71.27 -38.89 19.66
CA GLN A 54 72.48 -39.31 18.92
C GLN A 54 73.83 -39.30 19.68
N SER A 55 74.58 -40.41 19.62
CA SER A 55 75.76 -40.50 18.72
C SER A 55 76.43 -41.90 18.68
N LEU A 56 77.09 -42.13 17.55
CA LEU A 56 77.74 -43.31 16.98
C LEU A 56 79.00 -43.88 17.69
N ARG A 57 79.33 -45.13 17.31
CA ARG A 57 80.68 -45.69 16.94
C ARG A 57 81.66 -46.31 17.98
N ARG A 58 81.83 -47.63 17.79
CA ARG A 58 83.09 -48.40 17.48
C ARG A 58 84.16 -48.71 18.55
N ARG A 59 84.69 -49.96 18.41
CA ARG A 59 86.04 -50.47 18.77
C ARG A 59 86.35 -50.60 20.28
N LEU A 60 87.31 -51.43 20.73
CA LEU A 60 87.82 -52.78 20.36
C LEU A 60 88.91 -53.16 21.41
N LEU A 61 89.21 -54.46 21.58
CA LEU A 61 90.39 -55.02 22.30
C LEU A 61 90.41 -54.91 23.84
N GLY A 62 91.00 -55.91 24.51
CA GLY A 62 91.18 -55.97 25.98
C GLY A 62 91.13 -57.41 26.55
N ARG A 63 92.28 -57.97 26.92
CA ARG A 63 92.53 -59.32 27.52
C ARG A 63 93.46 -59.12 28.75
N PRO A 64 93.88 -60.13 29.56
CA PRO A 64 93.45 -61.54 29.72
C PRO A 64 93.38 -62.07 31.20
N ALA A 65 92.88 -63.29 31.41
CA ALA A 65 93.34 -64.34 32.37
C ALA A 65 92.56 -65.65 32.06
N HIS A 66 93.01 -66.91 32.00
CA HIS A 66 94.21 -67.73 32.37
C HIS A 66 93.95 -68.75 33.51
N GLY A 67 94.27 -70.04 33.25
CA GLY A 67 93.84 -71.25 33.98
C GLY A 67 92.69 -71.97 33.23
N LEU A 68 92.85 -73.08 32.47
CA LEU A 68 93.49 -74.39 32.70
C LEU A 68 92.78 -75.15 33.85
N VAL A 69 92.18 -76.34 33.71
CA VAL A 69 92.58 -77.65 33.12
C VAL A 69 91.27 -78.41 32.72
N LEU A 70 91.00 -78.83 31.47
CA LEU A 70 91.45 -80.03 30.68
C LEU A 70 90.43 -81.20 30.68
N PHE A 71 90.39 -81.95 29.57
CA PHE A 71 89.69 -83.23 29.26
C PHE A 71 88.21 -83.24 28.79
N MET A 72 88.00 -84.13 27.80
CA MET A 72 86.77 -84.50 27.06
C MET A 72 86.02 -83.36 26.32
N GLY A 73 85.44 -83.56 25.13
CA GLY A 73 85.43 -84.76 24.28
C GLY A 73 84.11 -84.93 23.52
N ILE A 74 84.05 -84.47 22.26
CA ILE A 74 83.00 -84.77 21.26
C ILE A 74 81.52 -84.58 21.74
N SER A 75 80.92 -83.38 21.59
CA SER A 75 79.44 -83.19 21.58
C SER A 75 78.86 -81.83 21.12
N VAL A 76 79.65 -80.89 20.58
CA VAL A 76 79.16 -79.50 20.34
C VAL A 76 78.40 -79.31 19.00
N GLY A 77 78.46 -80.27 18.07
CA GLY A 77 77.87 -80.14 16.73
C GLY A 77 76.33 -80.09 16.65
N VAL A 78 75.62 -80.49 17.71
CA VAL A 78 74.15 -80.67 17.68
C VAL A 78 73.39 -79.57 18.44
N GLY A 79 73.92 -79.07 19.56
CA GLY A 79 73.19 -78.14 20.45
C GLY A 79 72.80 -76.81 19.79
N LEU A 80 73.68 -76.23 18.96
CA LEU A 80 73.39 -74.99 18.23
C LEU A 80 72.30 -75.18 17.17
N LEU A 81 72.21 -76.37 16.57
CA LEU A 81 71.16 -76.74 15.61
C LEU A 81 69.79 -76.92 16.29
N VAL A 82 69.75 -77.37 17.55
CA VAL A 82 68.48 -77.54 18.29
C VAL A 82 67.89 -76.20 18.72
N VAL A 83 68.71 -75.25 19.19
CA VAL A 83 68.20 -73.91 19.60
C VAL A 83 67.78 -73.07 18.38
N PHE A 84 68.59 -73.03 17.31
CA PHE A 84 68.16 -72.41 16.05
C PHE A 84 67.00 -73.16 15.40
N GLY A 85 66.97 -74.49 15.47
CA GLY A 85 65.89 -75.34 14.95
C GLY A 85 64.57 -75.09 15.66
N GLY A 86 64.57 -74.97 16.99
CA GLY A 86 63.38 -74.62 17.78
C GLY A 86 62.83 -73.24 17.44
N TYR A 87 63.69 -72.22 17.33
CA TYR A 87 63.29 -70.88 16.91
C TYR A 87 62.81 -70.85 15.44
N ALA A 88 63.45 -71.60 14.55
CA ALA A 88 63.06 -71.70 13.14
C ALA A 88 61.73 -72.46 12.96
N ALA A 89 61.49 -73.52 13.74
CA ALA A 89 60.23 -74.25 13.74
C ALA A 89 59.08 -73.40 14.31
N ALA A 90 59.29 -72.74 15.47
CA ALA A 90 58.31 -71.80 16.03
C ALA A 90 58.00 -70.66 15.06
N TYR A 91 59.00 -70.10 14.38
CA TYR A 91 58.79 -69.13 13.30
C TYR A 91 58.05 -69.75 12.10
N ALA A 92 58.34 -70.98 11.70
CA ALA A 92 57.70 -71.64 10.56
C ALA A 92 56.22 -72.00 10.79
N HIS A 93 55.83 -72.27 12.04
CA HIS A 93 54.43 -72.49 12.45
C HIS A 93 53.58 -71.20 12.53
N GLN A 94 54.18 -70.01 12.63
CA GLN A 94 53.42 -68.75 12.70
C GLN A 94 52.72 -68.44 11.36
N LYS A 95 51.48 -67.94 11.43
CA LYS A 95 50.74 -67.48 10.24
C LYS A 95 51.39 -66.25 9.61
N VAL A 96 51.28 -66.10 8.28
CA VAL A 96 51.41 -64.78 7.67
C VAL A 96 50.16 -63.99 7.99
N GLU A 97 50.32 -62.88 8.70
CA GLU A 97 49.28 -61.93 9.04
C GLU A 97 49.66 -60.54 8.52
N VAL A 98 48.66 -59.82 8.03
CA VAL A 98 48.73 -58.41 7.66
C VAL A 98 47.68 -57.67 8.47
N ARG A 99 48.07 -56.53 9.06
CA ARG A 99 47.18 -55.74 9.93
C ARG A 99 46.44 -54.69 9.12
N ASP A 100 45.18 -54.48 9.45
CA ASP A 100 44.42 -53.31 9.02
C ASP A 100 45.12 -52.02 9.43
N ILE A 101 45.07 -51.02 8.55
CA ILE A 101 45.73 -49.72 8.75
C ILE A 101 44.64 -48.70 9.08
N THR A 102 44.73 -48.08 10.25
CA THR A 102 43.77 -47.06 10.69
C THR A 102 44.41 -45.68 10.76
N GLY A 103 43.66 -44.64 10.34
CA GLY A 103 44.15 -43.27 10.31
C GLY A 103 45.22 -43.00 9.25
N HIS A 104 45.23 -43.77 8.14
CA HIS A 104 46.24 -43.63 7.08
C HIS A 104 46.22 -42.22 6.47
N ARG A 105 47.41 -41.63 6.29
CA ARG A 105 47.56 -40.26 5.80
C ARG A 105 47.28 -40.18 4.30
N HIS A 106 46.27 -39.39 3.94
CA HIS A 106 45.65 -39.36 2.62
C HIS A 106 46.58 -39.02 1.43
N ASN A 107 47.79 -38.53 1.71
CA ASN A 107 48.80 -38.05 0.77
C ASN A 107 50.14 -38.79 0.89
N GLU A 108 50.21 -39.87 1.68
CA GLU A 108 51.39 -40.71 1.85
C GLU A 108 51.20 -42.07 1.15
N PRO A 109 52.28 -42.83 0.85
CA PRO A 109 52.15 -44.21 0.39
C PRO A 109 51.46 -45.11 1.42
N ILE A 110 50.77 -46.15 0.96
CA ILE A 110 50.22 -47.21 1.81
C ILE A 110 51.28 -48.31 1.93
N GLU A 111 51.94 -48.41 3.09
CA GLU A 111 52.87 -49.49 3.37
C GLU A 111 52.16 -50.72 3.95
N ILE A 112 52.21 -51.83 3.23
CA ILE A 112 51.75 -53.14 3.69
C ILE A 112 52.98 -53.94 4.13
N ALA A 113 53.08 -54.22 5.43
CA ALA A 113 54.13 -55.06 6.00
C ALA A 113 53.59 -56.45 6.33
N PHE A 114 54.29 -57.50 5.90
CA PHE A 114 54.02 -58.86 6.34
C PHE A 114 54.78 -59.14 7.64
N ASN A 115 54.14 -59.80 8.62
CA ASN A 115 54.80 -60.23 9.85
C ASN A 115 55.93 -61.27 9.63
N ARG A 116 55.90 -61.97 8.48
CA ARG A 116 56.87 -63.00 8.04
C ARG A 116 57.23 -62.79 6.57
N LEU A 117 58.33 -63.40 6.11
CA LEU A 117 58.66 -63.40 4.67
C LEU A 117 57.68 -64.26 3.87
N VAL A 118 57.15 -63.70 2.77
CA VAL A 118 56.18 -64.31 1.85
C VAL A 118 56.88 -64.71 0.55
N ARG A 119 56.43 -65.78 -0.10
CA ARG A 119 56.94 -66.22 -1.42
C ARG A 119 56.67 -65.16 -2.50
N GLY A 120 57.53 -65.11 -3.51
CA GLY A 120 57.53 -64.06 -4.54
C GLY A 120 56.34 -64.00 -5.49
N GLY A 121 55.37 -64.91 -5.37
CA GLY A 121 54.16 -65.02 -6.21
C GLY A 121 52.87 -64.47 -5.58
N VAL A 122 52.96 -63.77 -4.45
CA VAL A 122 51.79 -63.08 -3.86
C VAL A 122 51.23 -62.04 -4.83
N SER A 123 49.92 -62.09 -5.04
CA SER A 123 49.15 -61.16 -5.88
C SER A 123 48.30 -60.22 -5.01
N TYR A 124 48.04 -59.01 -5.51
CA TYR A 124 47.45 -57.93 -4.73
C TYR A 124 46.62 -56.98 -5.61
N SER A 125 45.42 -56.59 -5.18
CA SER A 125 44.54 -55.68 -5.91
C SER A 125 43.57 -54.89 -5.02
N TRP A 126 43.32 -53.63 -5.37
CA TRP A 126 42.33 -52.78 -4.70
C TRP A 126 40.92 -53.05 -5.22
N GLN A 127 39.97 -53.31 -4.32
CA GLN A 127 38.55 -53.44 -4.65
C GLN A 127 38.00 -52.16 -5.30
N GLU A 128 38.49 -51.00 -4.86
CA GLU A 128 38.13 -49.67 -5.36
C GLU A 128 38.84 -49.30 -6.67
N LYS A 129 39.64 -50.22 -7.25
CA LYS A 129 40.39 -50.05 -8.51
C LYS A 129 41.27 -48.79 -8.53
N LEU A 130 41.95 -48.51 -7.42
CA LEU A 130 42.80 -47.33 -7.25
C LEU A 130 43.95 -47.30 -8.26
N ALA A 131 44.11 -46.18 -8.96
CA ALA A 131 45.24 -45.93 -9.84
C ALA A 131 46.47 -45.46 -9.03
N GLY A 132 47.60 -46.12 -9.21
CA GLY A 132 48.86 -45.84 -8.53
C GLY A 132 49.97 -46.79 -8.99
N THR A 133 51.16 -46.67 -8.40
CA THR A 133 52.28 -47.60 -8.61
C THR A 133 52.46 -48.50 -7.40
N TRP A 134 53.02 -49.68 -7.63
CA TRP A 134 53.37 -50.65 -6.58
C TRP A 134 54.89 -50.84 -6.54
N ASP A 135 55.46 -50.76 -5.35
CA ASP A 135 56.81 -51.24 -5.05
C ASP A 135 56.72 -52.52 -4.20
N VAL A 136 57.69 -53.43 -4.37
CA VAL A 136 57.73 -54.74 -3.72
C VAL A 136 59.04 -54.88 -2.97
N ARG A 137 58.99 -54.75 -1.65
CA ARG A 137 60.17 -54.80 -0.77
C ARG A 137 60.66 -56.24 -0.61
N ARG A 138 61.50 -56.66 -1.55
CA ARG A 138 62.15 -57.97 -1.62
C ARG A 138 63.38 -58.04 -0.71
N THR A 139 63.71 -59.26 -0.31
CA THR A 139 64.91 -59.66 0.43
C THR A 139 65.49 -60.93 -0.22
N LEU A 140 66.69 -61.36 0.16
CA LEU A 140 67.36 -62.53 -0.42
C LEU A 140 66.54 -63.84 -0.41
N GLY A 141 65.53 -63.97 0.47
CA GLY A 141 64.63 -65.12 0.51
C GLY A 141 63.19 -64.87 0.03
N GLY A 142 62.68 -63.64 0.05
CA GLY A 142 61.26 -63.39 -0.23
C GLY A 142 60.79 -61.94 -0.03
N VAL A 143 59.48 -61.74 -0.15
CA VAL A 143 58.82 -60.43 0.02
C VAL A 143 58.59 -60.15 1.49
N ARG A 144 59.01 -58.96 1.95
CA ARG A 144 58.80 -58.47 3.33
C ARG A 144 57.63 -57.48 3.44
N GLY A 145 57.28 -56.84 2.34
CA GLY A 145 56.12 -55.96 2.25
C GLY A 145 55.90 -55.46 0.82
N ILE A 146 54.76 -54.83 0.59
CA ILE A 146 54.43 -54.12 -0.64
C ILE A 146 54.01 -52.69 -0.30
N THR A 147 54.37 -51.72 -1.12
CA THR A 147 54.03 -50.31 -0.90
C THR A 147 53.28 -49.79 -2.11
N PHE A 148 52.09 -49.23 -1.88
CA PHE A 148 51.29 -48.60 -2.93
C PHE A 148 51.42 -47.08 -2.87
N THR A 149 51.79 -46.46 -3.98
CA THR A 149 51.85 -45.01 -4.13
C THR A 149 50.68 -44.54 -5.00
N PRO A 150 49.63 -43.92 -4.42
CA PRO A 150 48.46 -43.46 -5.17
C PRO A 150 48.80 -42.38 -6.20
N ARG A 151 48.23 -42.47 -7.42
CA ARG A 151 48.41 -41.44 -8.47
C ARG A 151 47.67 -40.13 -8.16
N LYS A 152 46.75 -40.14 -7.21
CA LYS A 152 46.03 -38.99 -6.66
C LYS A 152 45.86 -39.20 -5.14
N PRO A 153 45.79 -38.13 -4.32
CA PRO A 153 45.50 -38.26 -2.90
C PRO A 153 44.20 -39.04 -2.65
N LEU A 154 44.21 -39.86 -1.59
CA LEU A 154 43.11 -40.73 -1.20
C LEU A 154 41.93 -39.91 -0.66
N THR A 155 40.71 -40.45 -0.80
CA THR A 155 39.47 -39.82 -0.33
C THR A 155 39.42 -39.81 1.19
N PRO A 156 39.38 -38.64 1.88
CA PRO A 156 39.43 -38.61 3.34
C PRO A 156 38.23 -39.30 3.99
N GLY A 157 38.52 -40.19 4.95
CA GLY A 157 37.52 -41.01 5.62
C GLY A 157 37.01 -42.23 4.84
N SER A 158 37.53 -42.53 3.64
CA SER A 158 37.21 -43.79 2.96
C SER A 158 37.87 -44.98 3.66
N VAL A 159 37.18 -46.12 3.70
CA VAL A 159 37.81 -47.43 3.87
C VAL A 159 38.14 -47.98 2.49
N LEU A 160 39.34 -48.53 2.33
CA LEU A 160 39.84 -49.12 1.09
C LEU A 160 40.18 -50.59 1.36
N HIS A 161 39.79 -51.50 0.46
CA HIS A 161 39.95 -52.94 0.67
C HIS A 161 40.98 -53.53 -0.30
N LEU A 162 42.17 -53.85 0.23
CA LEU A 162 43.22 -54.54 -0.49
C LEU A 162 43.02 -56.05 -0.39
N HIS A 163 42.69 -56.67 -1.51
CA HIS A 163 42.65 -58.13 -1.64
C HIS A 163 44.05 -58.65 -1.92
N LEU A 164 44.53 -59.53 -1.03
CA LEU A 164 45.76 -60.30 -1.19
C LEU A 164 45.39 -61.73 -1.57
N SER A 165 46.15 -62.34 -2.48
CA SER A 165 45.98 -63.73 -2.91
C SER A 165 47.33 -64.39 -3.15
N ASP A 166 47.38 -65.72 -3.02
CA ASP A 166 48.64 -66.48 -2.98
C ASP A 166 49.62 -66.03 -1.89
N VAL A 167 49.07 -65.61 -0.74
CA VAL A 167 49.84 -65.36 0.49
C VAL A 167 50.35 -66.70 1.03
N ARG A 168 51.61 -67.03 0.74
CA ARG A 168 52.25 -68.29 1.17
C ARG A 168 53.55 -67.97 1.93
N PRO A 169 53.79 -68.51 3.14
CA PRO A 169 55.03 -68.29 3.86
C PRO A 169 56.25 -68.81 3.07
N LEU A 170 57.41 -68.19 3.25
CA LEU A 170 58.65 -68.67 2.66
C LEU A 170 58.98 -70.09 3.15
N ALA A 171 59.11 -70.24 4.47
CA ALA A 171 59.16 -71.53 5.17
C ALA A 171 57.85 -71.73 5.92
N ASP A 172 57.16 -72.84 5.66
CA ASP A 172 55.84 -73.16 6.20
C ASP A 172 55.86 -74.56 6.80
N LEU A 173 55.54 -74.66 8.09
CA LEU A 173 55.33 -75.91 8.81
C LEU A 173 53.89 -75.88 9.34
N MET A 174 52.94 -76.32 8.51
CA MET A 174 51.52 -76.38 8.86
C MET A 174 50.96 -75.09 9.49
N SER A 175 51.40 -73.91 9.04
CA SER A 175 51.01 -72.63 9.67
C SER A 175 49.51 -72.34 9.59
N ASN A 176 48.79 -72.99 8.66
CA ASN A 176 47.39 -72.70 8.33
C ASN A 176 47.18 -71.21 7.99
N THR A 177 48.16 -70.62 7.29
CA THR A 177 48.10 -69.28 6.71
C THR A 177 47.00 -69.21 5.66
N PRO A 178 46.00 -68.29 5.77
CA PRO A 178 45.02 -68.09 4.72
C PRO A 178 45.68 -67.58 3.44
N SER A 179 45.51 -68.31 2.34
CA SER A 179 46.08 -67.97 1.03
C SER A 179 45.45 -66.72 0.39
N LYS A 180 44.26 -66.33 0.86
CA LYS A 180 43.60 -65.07 0.56
C LYS A 180 43.36 -64.29 1.85
N GLN A 181 43.63 -62.98 1.82
CA GLN A 181 43.45 -62.07 2.95
C GLN A 181 42.90 -60.74 2.42
N VAL A 182 42.10 -60.02 3.21
CA VAL A 182 41.65 -58.66 2.87
C VAL A 182 42.16 -57.72 3.95
N VAL A 183 42.80 -56.63 3.54
CA VAL A 183 43.33 -55.61 4.44
C VAL A 183 42.52 -54.34 4.26
N SER A 184 41.93 -53.85 5.34
CA SER A 184 41.19 -52.60 5.38
C SER A 184 42.13 -51.43 5.70
N VAL A 185 42.18 -50.44 4.81
CA VAL A 185 42.93 -49.19 5.02
C VAL A 185 41.94 -48.04 5.20
N VAL A 186 41.79 -47.60 6.44
CA VAL A 186 40.92 -46.48 6.83
C VAL A 186 41.71 -45.18 6.72
N VAL A 187 41.42 -44.40 5.67
CA VAL A 187 42.04 -43.10 5.42
C VAL A 187 41.59 -42.09 6.49
N GLN A 188 42.50 -41.23 6.95
CA GLN A 188 42.21 -40.23 7.96
C GLN A 188 41.00 -39.34 7.58
N ARG A 189 40.12 -39.08 8.55
CA ARG A 189 38.90 -38.29 8.34
C ARG A 189 39.24 -36.81 8.25
N ALA A 190 38.60 -36.09 7.33
CA ALA A 190 38.67 -34.64 7.29
C ALA A 190 38.07 -34.02 8.58
N PRO A 191 38.66 -32.95 9.16
CA PRO A 191 38.13 -32.32 10.36
C PRO A 191 36.69 -31.81 10.12
N ARG A 192 35.84 -31.83 11.15
CA ARG A 192 34.46 -31.35 11.02
C ARG A 192 34.43 -29.82 11.01
N ILE A 193 33.45 -29.22 10.33
CA ILE A 193 33.13 -27.80 10.57
C ILE A 193 32.51 -27.72 11.98
N THR A 194 32.90 -26.71 12.76
CA THR A 194 32.50 -26.51 14.16
C THR A 194 31.75 -25.19 14.37
N ALA A 195 31.97 -24.20 13.50
CA ALA A 195 31.20 -22.96 13.47
C ALA A 195 31.20 -22.38 12.04
N THR A 196 30.15 -21.60 11.74
CA THR A 196 30.09 -20.69 10.59
C THR A 196 29.96 -19.26 11.12
N THR A 197 30.53 -18.28 10.44
CA THR A 197 30.28 -16.84 10.68
C THR A 197 29.83 -16.23 9.35
N PRO A 198 28.61 -15.65 9.25
CA PRO A 198 27.52 -15.72 10.22
C PRO A 198 27.09 -17.16 10.56
N GLN A 199 26.42 -17.35 11.70
CA GLN A 199 25.77 -18.62 12.01
C GLN A 199 24.54 -18.81 11.10
N SER A 200 24.26 -20.03 10.66
CA SER A 200 23.00 -20.33 9.97
C SER A 200 21.79 -20.02 10.88
N GLY A 201 20.79 -19.34 10.34
CA GLY A 201 19.64 -18.78 11.06
C GLY A 201 19.87 -17.39 11.68
N ALA A 202 21.04 -16.77 11.49
CA ALA A 202 21.32 -15.44 12.04
C ALA A 202 20.42 -14.35 11.44
N LYS A 203 20.06 -13.38 12.28
CA LYS A 203 19.34 -12.15 11.92
C LYS A 203 20.26 -10.94 12.12
N ASP A 204 19.84 -9.81 11.56
CA ASP A 204 20.47 -8.49 11.77
C ASP A 204 21.98 -8.50 11.49
N VAL A 205 22.36 -9.28 10.47
CA VAL A 205 23.75 -9.42 10.06
C VAL A 205 24.21 -8.16 9.34
N GLY A 206 25.22 -7.48 9.88
CA GLY A 206 25.79 -6.28 9.28
C GLY A 206 26.28 -6.52 7.85
N VAL A 207 26.11 -5.52 6.98
CA VAL A 207 26.39 -5.66 5.53
C VAL A 207 27.86 -5.92 5.18
N GLU A 208 28.79 -5.62 6.08
CA GLU A 208 30.22 -5.91 5.95
C GLU A 208 30.67 -7.12 6.79
N THR A 209 29.75 -8.05 7.09
CA THR A 209 30.04 -9.24 7.89
C THR A 209 31.19 -10.09 7.32
N GLU A 210 31.97 -10.70 8.20
CA GLU A 210 32.96 -11.69 7.79
C GLU A 210 32.28 -13.04 7.47
N LEU A 211 32.61 -13.60 6.31
CA LEU A 211 32.23 -14.95 5.91
C LEU A 211 33.35 -15.93 6.24
N SER A 212 33.14 -16.83 7.21
CA SER A 212 34.11 -17.88 7.52
C SER A 212 33.50 -19.19 8.02
N VAL A 213 34.28 -20.28 7.91
CA VAL A 213 34.03 -21.54 8.61
C VAL A 213 35.25 -21.95 9.44
N LYS A 214 35.00 -22.48 10.64
CA LYS A 214 36.05 -23.02 11.53
C LYS A 214 36.02 -24.54 11.54
N LEU A 215 37.17 -25.17 11.32
CA LEU A 215 37.35 -26.63 11.38
C LEU A 215 37.72 -27.07 12.81
N SER A 216 37.54 -28.36 13.10
CA SER A 216 37.87 -28.98 14.39
C SER A 216 39.35 -29.27 14.61
N GLY A 217 40.23 -28.69 13.78
CA GLY A 217 41.66 -28.99 13.66
C GLY A 217 42.17 -28.54 12.29
N GLU A 218 43.48 -28.62 12.09
CA GLU A 218 44.13 -28.30 10.81
C GLU A 218 43.53 -29.10 9.65
N ASN A 219 43.37 -28.46 8.50
CA ASN A 219 42.84 -29.10 7.31
C ASN A 219 43.84 -30.13 6.76
N GLY A 220 45.15 -29.85 6.76
CA GLY A 220 46.17 -30.71 6.16
C GLY A 220 45.91 -30.99 4.68
N GLY A 221 45.19 -30.08 4.02
CA GLY A 221 44.64 -30.25 2.66
C GLY A 221 43.47 -31.24 2.53
N LEU A 222 42.94 -31.85 3.61
CA LEU A 222 41.91 -32.90 3.56
C LEU A 222 40.58 -32.43 2.96
N ARG A 223 40.24 -31.14 3.08
CA ARG A 223 39.09 -30.52 2.41
C ARG A 223 39.55 -29.60 1.30
N LYS A 224 38.77 -29.54 0.23
CA LYS A 224 38.87 -28.50 -0.81
C LYS A 224 37.56 -27.71 -0.83
N LEU A 225 37.42 -26.80 0.13
CA LEU A 225 36.22 -25.98 0.30
C LEU A 225 36.08 -24.96 -0.85
N GLU A 226 34.87 -24.87 -1.41
CA GLU A 226 34.45 -23.83 -2.35
C GLU A 226 33.02 -23.38 -1.98
N LEU A 227 32.75 -22.06 -2.02
CA LEU A 227 31.42 -21.49 -1.78
C LEU A 227 30.59 -21.49 -3.07
N SER A 228 29.29 -21.71 -2.94
CA SER A 228 28.33 -21.74 -4.06
C SER A 228 26.97 -21.20 -3.61
N GLY A 229 26.57 -20.02 -4.09
CA GLY A 229 25.33 -19.37 -3.67
C GLY A 229 25.19 -17.95 -4.20
N ASP A 230 24.28 -17.17 -3.61
CA ASP A 230 23.99 -15.78 -4.03
C ASP A 230 24.86 -14.71 -3.33
N ILE A 231 25.77 -15.13 -2.45
CA ILE A 231 26.66 -14.26 -1.68
C ILE A 231 27.83 -13.75 -2.57
N PRO A 232 28.00 -12.42 -2.74
CA PRO A 232 29.01 -11.85 -3.64
C PRO A 232 30.42 -11.92 -3.03
N VAL A 233 31.20 -12.94 -3.39
CA VAL A 233 32.60 -13.13 -2.96
C VAL A 233 33.60 -12.94 -4.09
N VAL A 234 34.79 -12.41 -3.78
CA VAL A 234 35.88 -12.19 -4.75
C VAL A 234 36.38 -13.51 -5.37
N SER A 235 36.27 -14.61 -4.62
CA SER A 235 36.53 -15.96 -5.12
C SER A 235 35.67 -16.96 -4.38
N PRO A 236 35.14 -18.01 -5.03
CA PRO A 236 34.50 -19.12 -4.32
C PRO A 236 35.49 -19.90 -3.45
N LYS A 237 36.80 -19.78 -3.68
CA LYS A 237 37.83 -20.44 -2.85
C LYS A 237 38.15 -19.56 -1.63
N PRO A 238 38.06 -20.09 -0.39
CA PRO A 238 38.46 -19.34 0.79
C PRO A 238 39.97 -19.20 0.88
N THR A 239 40.42 -18.26 1.70
CA THR A 239 41.80 -18.15 2.19
C THR A 239 41.89 -18.57 3.66
N SER A 240 43.05 -19.03 4.09
CA SER A 240 43.35 -19.30 5.51
C SER A 240 44.79 -18.89 5.81
N ARG A 241 45.09 -18.61 7.08
CA ARG A 241 46.43 -18.34 7.60
C ARG A 241 46.89 -19.36 8.64
N ASP A 242 45.96 -20.06 9.25
CA ASP A 242 46.16 -21.02 10.35
C ASP A 242 45.72 -22.45 9.97
N ASP A 243 45.23 -22.66 8.73
CA ASP A 243 44.67 -23.91 8.19
C ASP A 243 43.49 -24.50 8.99
N THR A 244 42.91 -23.73 9.93
CA THR A 244 41.72 -24.10 10.73
C THR A 244 40.51 -23.21 10.44
N VAL A 245 40.70 -21.92 10.15
CA VAL A 245 39.64 -20.96 9.81
C VAL A 245 39.77 -20.55 8.35
N PHE A 246 38.72 -20.80 7.58
CA PHE A 246 38.65 -20.55 6.14
C PHE A 246 37.69 -19.39 5.88
N ARG A 247 38.21 -18.32 5.27
CA ARG A 247 37.56 -17.01 5.16
C ARG A 247 37.35 -16.63 3.69
N TRP A 248 36.16 -16.15 3.35
CA TRP A 248 35.82 -15.62 2.04
C TRP A 248 35.75 -14.10 2.10
N LYS A 249 36.48 -13.42 1.19
CA LYS A 249 36.39 -11.97 1.05
C LYS A 249 35.16 -11.61 0.21
N LEU A 250 34.27 -10.79 0.77
CA LEU A 250 33.18 -10.13 0.03
C LEU A 250 33.75 -9.29 -1.13
N ALA A 251 33.09 -9.33 -2.29
CA ALA A 251 33.42 -8.49 -3.44
C ALA A 251 32.95 -7.03 -3.25
N GLN A 252 31.85 -6.87 -2.51
CA GLN A 252 31.21 -5.61 -2.13
C GLN A 252 30.38 -5.87 -0.85
N PRO A 253 30.00 -4.84 -0.08
CA PRO A 253 29.05 -4.99 1.02
C PRO A 253 27.76 -5.68 0.56
N LEU A 254 27.15 -6.47 1.45
CA LEU A 254 25.88 -7.12 1.21
C LEU A 254 24.74 -6.08 1.09
N ALA A 255 23.67 -6.44 0.41
CA ALA A 255 22.44 -5.66 0.48
C ALA A 255 21.80 -5.84 1.87
N GLN A 256 21.34 -4.75 2.46
CA GLN A 256 20.47 -4.78 3.64
C GLN A 256 19.06 -5.27 3.26
N SER A 257 18.21 -5.57 4.26
CA SER A 257 16.85 -6.08 4.09
C SER A 257 16.75 -7.37 3.26
N ARG A 258 17.80 -8.23 3.27
CA ARG A 258 17.90 -9.40 2.37
C ARG A 258 18.33 -10.67 3.10
N THR A 259 17.65 -11.78 2.79
CA THR A 259 18.14 -13.14 3.07
C THR A 259 19.20 -13.55 2.05
N TYR A 260 20.31 -14.09 2.53
CA TYR A 260 21.38 -14.67 1.70
C TYR A 260 21.50 -16.17 1.96
N LYS A 261 21.84 -16.95 0.91
CA LYS A 261 22.04 -18.40 1.00
C LYS A 261 23.26 -18.86 0.18
N ALA A 262 24.20 -19.53 0.84
CA ALA A 262 25.34 -20.15 0.15
C ALA A 262 25.82 -21.46 0.78
N ASP A 263 26.03 -22.45 -0.08
CA ASP A 263 26.54 -23.76 0.26
C ASP A 263 28.07 -23.76 0.32
N VAL A 264 28.62 -24.35 1.38
CA VAL A 264 30.05 -24.68 1.48
C VAL A 264 30.24 -26.10 0.98
N LEU A 265 30.91 -26.22 -0.17
CA LEU A 265 31.10 -27.47 -0.90
C LEU A 265 32.53 -27.98 -0.79
N ASP A 266 32.73 -29.18 -0.22
CA ASP A 266 34.01 -29.87 -0.21
C ASP A 266 34.22 -30.67 -1.51
N ARG A 267 35.01 -30.09 -2.42
CA ARG A 267 35.29 -30.68 -3.75
C ARG A 267 36.17 -31.93 -3.72
N ARG A 268 36.66 -32.36 -2.55
CA ARG A 268 37.29 -33.69 -2.40
C ARG A 268 36.28 -34.82 -2.16
N GLN A 269 35.04 -34.48 -1.80
CA GLN A 269 33.96 -35.46 -1.69
C GLN A 269 33.32 -35.76 -3.06
N PRO A 270 32.74 -36.96 -3.27
CA PRO A 270 32.00 -37.27 -4.49
C PRO A 270 30.75 -36.38 -4.65
N LYS A 271 30.26 -36.23 -5.89
CA LYS A 271 28.99 -35.55 -6.16
C LYS A 271 27.87 -36.16 -5.31
N GLY A 272 27.00 -35.31 -4.76
CA GLY A 272 25.96 -35.71 -3.78
C GLY A 272 26.44 -35.78 -2.32
N LYS A 273 27.75 -35.70 -2.04
CA LYS A 273 28.31 -35.61 -0.67
C LYS A 273 29.20 -34.37 -0.44
N GLN A 274 29.11 -33.38 -1.33
CA GLN A 274 29.96 -32.18 -1.26
C GLN A 274 29.48 -31.13 -0.25
N LEU A 275 28.17 -31.02 0.02
CA LEU A 275 27.65 -30.06 0.99
C LEU A 275 28.14 -30.42 2.40
N VAL A 276 28.90 -29.51 3.04
CA VAL A 276 29.49 -29.73 4.37
C VAL A 276 29.10 -28.66 5.41
N ALA A 277 28.65 -27.49 4.95
CA ALA A 277 27.96 -26.47 5.75
C ALA A 277 27.14 -25.56 4.81
N GLN A 278 26.26 -24.75 5.36
CA GLN A 278 25.48 -23.76 4.62
C GLN A 278 25.39 -22.47 5.43
N PHE A 279 25.57 -21.34 4.75
CA PHE A 279 25.19 -20.03 5.26
C PHE A 279 23.74 -19.77 4.84
N GLU A 280 22.88 -19.49 5.81
CA GLU A 280 21.55 -18.92 5.59
C GLU A 280 21.33 -17.87 6.68
N PHE A 281 21.19 -16.61 6.30
CA PHE A 281 21.03 -15.51 7.26
C PHE A 281 20.33 -14.30 6.64
N ASN A 282 19.74 -13.46 7.49
CA ASN A 282 19.15 -12.18 7.11
C ASN A 282 20.12 -11.05 7.48
N THR A 283 20.35 -10.14 6.54
CA THR A 283 21.04 -8.87 6.85
C THR A 283 20.16 -7.94 7.68
N VAL A 284 20.80 -6.95 8.32
CA VAL A 284 20.13 -5.79 8.94
C VAL A 284 19.08 -5.18 8.01
N VAL A 285 17.99 -4.64 8.58
CA VAL A 285 16.89 -4.02 7.80
C VAL A 285 17.10 -2.52 7.67
N GLU A 286 16.80 -1.94 6.50
CA GLU A 286 16.77 -0.49 6.31
C GLU A 286 15.71 0.14 7.25
N PRO A 287 16.07 1.10 8.14
CA PRO A 287 15.09 1.82 8.93
C PRO A 287 14.24 2.73 8.03
N ILE A 288 12.93 2.68 8.23
CA ILE A 288 11.92 3.36 7.41
C ILE A 288 11.38 4.57 8.19
N PRO A 289 11.81 5.80 7.86
CA PRO A 289 11.26 6.99 8.46
C PRO A 289 9.87 7.30 7.90
N HIS A 290 9.00 7.78 8.77
CA HIS A 290 7.65 8.24 8.44
C HIS A 290 7.45 9.64 9.02
N SER A 291 6.86 10.54 8.23
CA SER A 291 6.42 11.85 8.68
C SER A 291 5.18 12.24 7.90
N ALA A 292 4.18 12.79 8.60
CA ALA A 292 2.92 13.25 8.01
C ALA A 292 2.57 14.62 8.57
N ILE A 293 2.10 15.51 7.71
CA ILE A 293 1.65 16.86 8.05
C ILE A 293 0.29 17.04 7.40
N ASP A 294 -0.77 17.13 8.21
CA ASP A 294 -2.12 17.38 7.73
C ASP A 294 -2.30 18.89 7.48
N GLY A 295 -2.30 19.29 6.20
CA GLY A 295 -2.48 20.67 5.78
C GLY A 295 -1.19 21.48 5.82
N PHE A 296 -1.23 22.66 6.45
CA PHE A 296 -0.10 23.60 6.49
C PHE A 296 0.65 23.55 7.82
N ILE A 297 1.92 23.99 7.80
CA ILE A 297 2.68 24.25 9.02
C ILE A 297 2.50 25.68 9.53
N HIS A 298 2.50 25.82 10.84
CA HIS A 298 2.36 27.06 11.59
C HIS A 298 3.56 27.25 12.53
N PRO A 299 3.91 28.50 12.92
CA PRO A 299 4.86 28.75 13.99
C PRO A 299 4.50 27.99 15.28
N GLN A 300 5.52 27.57 16.03
CA GLN A 300 5.43 26.75 17.25
C GLN A 300 4.81 25.34 17.09
N GLN A 301 4.38 24.95 15.89
CA GLN A 301 3.94 23.57 15.61
C GLN A 301 5.11 22.58 15.73
N GLN A 302 4.81 21.34 16.12
CA GLN A 302 5.79 20.25 16.13
C GLN A 302 5.61 19.34 14.91
N ILE A 303 6.69 19.15 14.15
CA ILE A 303 6.81 18.14 13.10
C ILE A 303 7.55 16.94 13.70
N THR A 304 6.97 15.74 13.60
CA THR A 304 7.54 14.51 14.17
C THR A 304 7.90 13.53 13.06
N VAL A 305 9.19 13.16 12.98
CA VAL A 305 9.66 12.03 12.18
C VAL A 305 9.72 10.81 13.08
N THR A 306 8.97 9.76 12.73
CA THR A 306 8.94 8.48 13.44
C THR A 306 9.69 7.40 12.67
N PHE A 307 10.17 6.36 13.36
CA PHE A 307 10.93 5.26 12.78
C PHE A 307 10.35 3.90 13.20
N ASP A 308 10.42 2.91 12.30
CA ASP A 308 10.01 1.52 12.53
C ASP A 308 10.95 0.75 13.47
N GLN A 309 12.18 1.25 13.63
CA GLN A 309 13.28 0.66 14.40
C GLN A 309 13.92 1.70 15.31
N ASP A 310 14.62 1.23 16.35
CA ASP A 310 15.43 2.06 17.24
C ASP A 310 16.62 2.65 16.45
N MET A 311 16.79 3.96 16.50
CA MET A 311 17.82 4.71 15.76
C MET A 311 19.00 5.11 16.64
N VAL A 312 20.18 5.19 16.02
CA VAL A 312 21.32 5.92 16.59
C VAL A 312 20.98 7.41 16.54
N GLN A 313 20.88 8.05 17.70
CA GLN A 313 20.35 9.41 17.88
C GLN A 313 21.34 10.52 17.47
N ASP A 314 21.96 10.38 16.31
CA ASP A 314 22.85 11.36 15.69
C ASP A 314 22.03 12.60 15.25
N ALA A 315 22.55 13.81 15.48
CA ALA A 315 21.92 15.05 15.05
C ALA A 315 22.00 15.27 13.52
N SER A 316 22.98 14.68 12.85
CA SER A 316 23.17 14.74 11.39
C SER A 316 22.25 13.78 10.62
N ALA A 317 21.63 12.82 11.30
CA ALA A 317 20.73 11.84 10.70
C ALA A 317 19.44 12.46 10.14
N VAL A 318 19.01 13.63 10.64
CA VAL A 318 17.79 14.31 10.21
C VAL A 318 18.11 15.78 9.94
N SER A 319 17.62 16.31 8.81
CA SER A 319 17.92 17.65 8.34
C SER A 319 16.63 18.38 7.98
N PHE A 320 16.46 19.59 8.50
CA PHE A 320 15.33 20.48 8.22
C PHE A 320 15.85 21.78 7.60
N ASP A 321 15.23 22.23 6.51
CA ASP A 321 15.35 23.61 6.01
C ASP A 321 14.34 24.56 6.71
N VAL A 322 13.29 24.00 7.31
CA VAL A 322 12.30 24.69 8.15
C VAL A 322 13.04 25.43 9.28
N PRO A 323 12.91 26.77 9.36
CA PRO A 323 13.39 27.54 10.50
C PRO A 323 12.78 27.02 11.80
N GLY A 324 13.61 26.68 12.79
CA GLY A 324 13.18 26.08 14.05
C GLY A 324 14.32 25.35 14.75
N SER A 325 13.98 24.46 15.68
CA SER A 325 14.94 23.60 16.36
C SER A 325 14.35 22.21 16.60
N GLY A 326 15.19 21.17 16.56
CA GLY A 326 14.72 19.78 16.72
C GLY A 326 15.68 18.90 17.50
N SER A 327 15.12 17.84 18.08
CA SER A 327 15.85 16.88 18.92
C SER A 327 15.17 15.51 18.92
N TRP A 328 15.97 14.47 19.15
CA TRP A 328 15.46 13.14 19.47
C TRP A 328 14.76 13.15 20.83
N GLN A 329 13.51 12.67 20.87
CA GLN A 329 12.72 12.54 22.11
C GLN A 329 12.87 11.13 22.71
N ASP A 330 13.05 10.13 21.85
CA ASP A 330 13.33 8.73 22.18
C ASP A 330 14.02 8.06 20.97
N PRO A 331 14.42 6.78 21.01
CA PRO A 331 15.12 6.15 19.89
C PRO A 331 14.31 6.03 18.59
N ARG A 332 13.00 6.32 18.59
CA ARG A 332 12.12 6.18 17.41
C ARG A 332 11.44 7.47 16.98
N ARG A 333 11.69 8.60 17.66
CA ARG A 333 11.05 9.88 17.35
C ARG A 333 12.02 11.05 17.43
N TYR A 334 12.17 11.73 16.29
CA TYR A 334 12.78 13.06 16.20
C TYR A 334 11.68 14.11 16.06
N VAL A 335 11.70 15.14 16.90
CA VAL A 335 10.70 16.22 16.89
C VAL A 335 11.38 17.55 16.60
N HIS A 336 10.86 18.27 15.60
CA HIS A 336 11.27 19.63 15.24
C HIS A 336 10.14 20.61 15.58
N THR A 337 10.43 21.64 16.37
CA THR A 337 9.50 22.74 16.67
C THR A 337 9.74 23.88 15.68
N VAL A 338 8.71 24.21 14.90
CA VAL A 338 8.75 25.27 13.88
C VAL A 338 8.93 26.64 14.54
N GLY A 339 9.92 27.39 14.07
CA GLY A 339 10.22 28.75 14.51
C GLY A 339 9.47 29.82 13.71
N ALA A 340 10.15 30.93 13.43
CA ALA A 340 9.59 32.02 12.63
C ALA A 340 9.62 31.66 11.13
N VAL A 341 8.45 31.37 10.57
CA VAL A 341 8.25 31.08 9.14
C VAL A 341 7.33 32.11 8.48
N PRO A 342 7.68 32.65 7.28
CA PRO A 342 6.76 33.47 6.50
C PRO A 342 5.59 32.64 5.92
N PRO A 343 4.41 33.23 5.69
CA PRO A 343 3.28 32.58 5.04
C PRO A 343 3.52 32.39 3.53
N GLY A 344 2.87 31.38 2.93
CA GLY A 344 2.97 31.05 1.51
C GLY A 344 4.31 30.45 1.05
N ALA A 345 5.15 30.00 1.98
CA ALA A 345 6.44 29.37 1.72
C ALA A 345 6.34 27.84 1.62
N SER A 346 7.34 27.19 1.02
CA SER A 346 7.48 25.73 0.92
C SER A 346 8.86 25.30 1.42
N TYR A 347 8.90 24.13 2.05
CA TYR A 347 10.03 23.60 2.80
C TYR A 347 10.21 22.10 2.53
N ALA A 348 11.44 21.59 2.66
CA ALA A 348 11.82 20.19 2.48
C ALA A 348 12.80 19.73 3.57
N TYR A 349 12.37 18.73 4.36
CA TYR A 349 13.17 18.10 5.41
C TYR A 349 13.40 16.62 5.08
N SER A 350 14.53 16.06 5.48
CA SER A 350 14.94 14.72 5.07
C SER A 350 15.68 13.95 6.16
N VAL A 351 15.43 12.65 6.25
CA VAL A 351 16.35 11.73 6.93
C VAL A 351 17.49 11.39 5.96
N LYS A 352 18.73 11.59 6.40
CA LYS A 352 19.91 11.54 5.53
C LYS A 352 20.39 10.11 5.28
N LYS A 353 20.90 9.91 4.06
CA LYS A 353 21.65 8.71 3.67
C LYS A 353 22.74 8.40 4.69
N GLY A 354 22.77 7.17 5.18
CA GLY A 354 23.71 6.70 6.20
C GLY A 354 23.21 6.81 7.64
N ALA A 355 22.07 7.45 7.92
CA ALA A 355 21.43 7.42 9.24
C ALA A 355 21.15 5.96 9.67
N ARG A 356 21.57 5.55 10.87
CA ARG A 356 21.62 4.13 11.28
C ARG A 356 20.57 3.74 12.32
N SER A 357 20.06 2.51 12.21
CA SER A 357 19.38 1.82 13.32
C SER A 357 20.41 1.25 14.31
N VAL A 358 20.02 1.04 15.57
CA VAL A 358 20.84 0.42 16.61
C VAL A 358 21.24 -1.01 16.24
N ALA A 359 20.42 -1.70 15.44
CA ALA A 359 20.74 -3.00 14.85
C ALA A 359 21.83 -2.94 13.75
N GLY A 360 22.20 -1.75 13.26
CA GLY A 360 23.26 -1.53 12.26
C GLY A 360 22.77 -1.34 10.82
N GLY A 361 21.46 -1.43 10.57
CA GLY A 361 20.84 -1.03 9.30
C GLY A 361 21.00 0.46 9.04
N PHE A 362 20.83 0.93 7.80
CA PHE A 362 21.06 2.33 7.46
C PHE A 362 20.13 2.84 6.35
N VAL A 363 19.78 4.12 6.37
CA VAL A 363 19.02 4.76 5.29
C VAL A 363 19.86 4.78 4.01
N ALA A 364 19.41 4.11 2.93
CA ALA A 364 20.24 3.92 1.73
C ALA A 364 20.38 5.18 0.87
N GLU A 365 19.38 6.05 0.92
CA GLU A 365 19.21 7.30 0.14
C GLU A 365 18.36 8.28 0.95
N ASP A 366 18.58 9.58 0.80
CA ASP A 366 17.85 10.63 1.51
C ASP A 366 16.32 10.45 1.37
N LYS A 367 15.62 10.23 2.49
CA LYS A 367 14.15 10.15 2.51
C LYS A 367 13.60 11.53 2.80
N THR A 368 13.12 12.21 1.76
CA THR A 368 12.68 13.61 1.80
C THR A 368 11.17 13.73 1.93
N PHE A 369 10.75 14.63 2.81
CA PHE A 369 9.38 15.04 3.08
C PHE A 369 9.24 16.55 2.83
N THR A 370 8.03 17.05 2.63
CA THR A 370 7.77 18.47 2.39
C THR A 370 6.79 19.06 3.41
N ALA A 371 6.83 20.39 3.54
CA ALA A 371 5.90 21.19 4.34
C ALA A 371 5.62 22.51 3.63
N GLN A 372 4.46 23.14 3.89
CA GLN A 372 4.11 24.45 3.35
C GLN A 372 3.43 25.31 4.42
N THR A 373 3.68 26.61 4.44
CA THR A 373 2.91 27.56 5.26
C THR A 373 1.69 28.05 4.48
N PRO A 374 0.58 28.39 5.16
CA PRO A 374 -0.66 28.79 4.47
C PRO A 374 -0.46 30.07 3.65
N GLY A 375 -1.02 30.07 2.44
CA GLY A 375 -1.03 31.23 1.56
C GLY A 375 -2.18 32.19 1.86
N HIS A 376 -2.74 32.80 0.82
CA HIS A 376 -3.98 33.57 0.92
C HIS A 376 -5.14 32.69 1.39
N VAL A 377 -5.97 33.20 2.29
CA VAL A 377 -7.27 32.58 2.60
C VAL A 377 -8.11 32.45 1.32
N GLN A 378 -8.66 31.26 1.11
CA GLN A 378 -9.54 30.91 -0.01
C GLN A 378 -10.78 30.18 0.49
N VAL A 379 -11.94 30.48 -0.10
CA VAL A 379 -13.15 29.66 0.06
C VAL A 379 -13.03 28.41 -0.81
N VAL A 380 -12.82 27.25 -0.18
CA VAL A 380 -12.72 25.95 -0.87
C VAL A 380 -14.08 25.30 -1.11
N ARG A 381 -15.12 25.71 -0.38
CA ARG A 381 -16.49 25.21 -0.55
C ARG A 381 -17.51 26.29 -0.22
N ALA A 382 -18.50 26.44 -1.08
CA ALA A 382 -19.67 27.30 -0.87
C ALA A 382 -20.95 26.54 -1.19
N VAL A 383 -21.96 26.66 -0.32
CA VAL A 383 -23.27 25.99 -0.41
C VAL A 383 -24.34 26.97 0.06
N PRO A 384 -25.52 27.09 -0.58
CA PRO A 384 -25.96 26.38 -1.79
C PRO A 384 -25.47 27.06 -3.09
N ARG A 385 -25.47 26.31 -4.20
CA ARG A 385 -25.06 26.80 -5.54
C ARG A 385 -26.04 26.37 -6.65
N ALA A 386 -27.29 26.11 -6.28
CA ALA A 386 -28.30 25.49 -7.13
C ALA A 386 -29.51 26.41 -7.38
N ALA A 387 -30.39 26.01 -8.29
CA ALA A 387 -31.74 26.57 -8.43
C ALA A 387 -32.74 25.82 -7.53
N ARG A 388 -33.93 26.40 -7.32
CA ARG A 388 -35.01 25.86 -6.47
C ARG A 388 -34.56 25.51 -5.03
N VAL A 389 -33.73 26.36 -4.44
CA VAL A 389 -33.30 26.28 -3.03
C VAL A 389 -34.46 26.63 -2.08
N ALA A 390 -34.64 25.86 -1.01
CA ALA A 390 -35.71 26.09 -0.03
C ALA A 390 -35.47 27.39 0.77
N LEU A 391 -36.54 28.09 1.16
CA LEU A 391 -36.43 29.41 1.80
C LEU A 391 -35.79 29.39 3.21
N ALA A 392 -35.75 28.21 3.85
CA ALA A 392 -35.07 27.97 5.12
C ALA A 392 -33.61 27.48 4.97
N SER A 393 -33.05 27.46 3.75
CA SER A 393 -31.68 27.01 3.51
C SER A 393 -30.65 28.00 4.06
N LYS A 394 -29.71 27.48 4.84
CA LYS A 394 -28.53 28.21 5.32
C LYS A 394 -27.48 28.32 4.23
N VAL A 395 -26.68 29.38 4.30
CA VAL A 395 -25.52 29.63 3.44
C VAL A 395 -24.26 29.25 4.22
N SER A 396 -23.36 28.45 3.64
CA SER A 396 -22.09 28.06 4.28
C SER A 396 -20.89 28.31 3.36
N LEU A 397 -19.82 28.85 3.94
CA LEU A 397 -18.51 29.07 3.31
C LEU A 397 -17.44 28.34 4.15
N THR A 398 -16.71 27.39 3.54
CA THR A 398 -15.57 26.72 4.18
C THR A 398 -14.27 27.31 3.63
N PHE A 399 -13.39 27.75 4.53
CA PHE A 399 -12.07 28.28 4.20
C PHE A 399 -10.99 27.17 4.20
N ASN A 400 -9.94 27.35 3.42
CA ASN A 400 -8.77 26.45 3.33
C ASN A 400 -7.90 26.42 4.60
N GLN A 401 -8.02 27.42 5.47
CA GLN A 401 -7.18 27.60 6.67
C GLN A 401 -8.00 28.30 7.77
N PRO A 402 -7.57 28.27 9.05
CA PRO A 402 -8.22 29.03 10.11
C PRO A 402 -8.19 30.55 9.86
N VAL A 403 -9.31 31.22 10.13
CA VAL A 403 -9.52 32.65 9.92
C VAL A 403 -10.00 33.31 11.22
N ASP A 404 -9.76 34.61 11.36
CA ASP A 404 -10.50 35.40 12.33
C ASP A 404 -11.97 35.47 11.91
N HIS A 405 -12.85 35.08 12.84
CA HIS A 405 -14.28 35.00 12.59
C HIS A 405 -14.92 36.38 12.43
N ALA A 406 -14.36 37.45 13.00
CA ALA A 406 -14.94 38.80 12.94
C ALA A 406 -14.75 39.42 11.54
N SER A 407 -13.52 39.40 11.01
CA SER A 407 -13.21 39.87 9.66
C SER A 407 -13.93 39.06 8.57
N ALA A 408 -14.08 37.74 8.74
CA ALA A 408 -14.86 36.92 7.82
C ALA A 408 -16.36 37.31 7.79
N GLN A 409 -16.94 37.65 8.95
CA GLN A 409 -18.32 38.14 9.04
C GLN A 409 -18.49 39.56 8.49
N ALA A 410 -17.52 40.45 8.75
CA ALA A 410 -17.52 41.81 8.20
C ALA A 410 -17.31 41.84 6.67
N ALA A 411 -16.51 40.91 6.14
CA ALA A 411 -16.31 40.76 4.70
C ALA A 411 -17.52 40.13 3.98
N PHE A 412 -18.39 39.41 4.69
CA PHE A 412 -19.53 38.69 4.12
C PHE A 412 -20.51 39.62 3.38
N PHE A 413 -21.20 39.05 2.39
CA PHE A 413 -22.36 39.69 1.78
C PHE A 413 -23.37 38.67 1.27
N ILE A 414 -24.61 39.12 1.17
CA ILE A 414 -25.69 38.51 0.39
C ILE A 414 -26.48 39.63 -0.31
N SER A 415 -26.82 39.42 -1.57
CA SER A 415 -27.55 40.37 -2.43
C SER A 415 -28.62 39.62 -3.25
N PRO A 416 -29.92 39.99 -3.19
CA PRO A 416 -30.51 41.03 -2.34
C PRO A 416 -30.22 40.84 -0.84
N HIS A 417 -30.15 41.94 -0.08
CA HIS A 417 -29.84 41.88 1.34
C HIS A 417 -30.99 41.24 2.13
N VAL A 418 -30.66 40.23 2.93
CA VAL A 418 -31.58 39.56 3.87
C VAL A 418 -30.83 39.45 5.19
N ALA A 419 -31.44 39.94 6.29
CA ALA A 419 -30.86 39.86 7.63
C ALA A 419 -30.79 38.40 8.11
N GLY A 420 -29.95 38.11 9.10
CA GLY A 420 -29.67 36.73 9.52
C GLY A 420 -28.60 36.65 10.60
N SER A 421 -28.24 35.43 10.99
CA SER A 421 -27.27 35.14 12.05
C SER A 421 -26.11 34.26 11.59
N PHE A 422 -24.92 34.48 12.15
CA PHE A 422 -23.74 33.66 11.89
C PHE A 422 -23.57 32.54 12.92
N SER A 423 -22.92 31.46 12.48
CA SER A 423 -22.52 30.29 13.26
C SER A 423 -21.26 29.68 12.64
N TRP A 424 -20.45 28.96 13.42
CA TRP A 424 -19.14 28.46 12.98
C TRP A 424 -18.92 27.00 13.38
N SER A 425 -18.18 26.27 12.55
CA SER A 425 -17.65 24.94 12.86
C SER A 425 -16.33 24.73 12.12
N GLY A 426 -15.21 24.66 12.85
CA GLY A 426 -13.86 24.69 12.27
C GLY A 426 -13.70 25.89 11.33
N THR A 427 -13.12 25.66 10.14
CA THR A 427 -12.97 26.69 9.10
C THR A 427 -14.26 27.00 8.32
N THR A 428 -15.43 26.56 8.77
CA THR A 428 -16.71 26.80 8.09
C THR A 428 -17.57 27.85 8.80
N MET A 429 -17.77 28.98 8.14
CA MET A 429 -18.80 29.97 8.48
C MET A 429 -20.16 29.52 7.92
N THR A 430 -21.22 29.65 8.70
CA THR A 430 -22.60 29.39 8.26
C THR A 430 -23.52 30.54 8.66
N TYR A 431 -24.09 31.20 7.65
CA TYR A 431 -25.10 32.26 7.76
C TYR A 431 -26.50 31.68 7.63
N SER A 432 -27.40 32.06 8.55
CA SER A 432 -28.81 31.66 8.55
C SER A 432 -29.66 32.88 8.18
N PRO A 433 -30.11 33.02 6.92
CA PRO A 433 -30.93 34.16 6.48
C PRO A 433 -32.37 34.04 6.97
N ASN A 434 -32.90 35.14 7.51
CA ASN A 434 -34.25 35.26 8.04
C ASN A 434 -35.21 35.77 6.97
N GLY A 435 -35.70 34.85 6.12
CA GLY A 435 -36.69 35.16 5.09
C GLY A 435 -36.07 35.40 3.71
N LEU A 436 -35.57 34.33 3.09
CA LEU A 436 -35.30 34.34 1.64
C LEU A 436 -36.64 34.46 0.89
N ALA A 437 -36.71 35.29 -0.15
CA ALA A 437 -37.89 35.47 -0.98
C ALA A 437 -38.01 34.36 -2.05
N TYR A 438 -39.23 34.06 -2.49
CA TYR A 438 -39.49 33.17 -3.63
C TYR A 438 -38.90 33.72 -4.94
N GLN A 439 -38.58 32.82 -5.88
CA GLN A 439 -38.13 33.13 -7.25
C GLN A 439 -36.97 34.14 -7.34
N THR A 440 -36.14 34.22 -6.29
CA THR A 440 -35.10 35.24 -6.14
C THR A 440 -33.74 34.58 -6.26
N THR A 441 -32.89 35.16 -7.12
CA THR A 441 -31.47 34.79 -7.20
C THR A 441 -30.67 35.61 -6.20
N TYR A 442 -29.97 34.92 -5.31
CA TYR A 442 -29.11 35.50 -4.30
C TYR A 442 -27.65 35.24 -4.65
N THR A 443 -26.88 36.32 -4.80
CA THR A 443 -25.41 36.29 -4.89
C THR A 443 -24.84 36.54 -3.50
N TYR A 444 -23.95 35.68 -3.03
CA TYR A 444 -23.37 35.73 -1.69
C TYR A 444 -21.87 35.43 -1.73
N GLY A 445 -21.17 35.74 -0.64
CA GLY A 445 -19.75 35.42 -0.53
C GLY A 445 -19.03 36.27 0.51
N VAL A 446 -17.73 36.51 0.28
CA VAL A 446 -16.89 37.42 1.06
C VAL A 446 -16.14 38.35 0.14
N ARG A 447 -15.91 39.59 0.58
CA ARG A 447 -14.98 40.53 -0.07
C ARG A 447 -13.53 40.18 0.30
N ASP A 448 -12.56 40.89 -0.30
CA ASP A 448 -11.18 40.89 0.18
C ASP A 448 -11.11 41.37 1.64
N GLY A 449 -10.06 40.97 2.37
CA GLY A 449 -9.80 41.46 3.73
C GLY A 449 -10.08 40.47 4.87
N VAL A 450 -10.53 39.24 4.57
CA VAL A 450 -10.65 38.16 5.56
C VAL A 450 -9.28 37.86 6.15
N GLN A 451 -9.11 38.02 7.47
CA GLN A 451 -7.82 37.84 8.12
C GLN A 451 -7.61 36.36 8.48
N PRO A 452 -6.47 35.74 8.13
CA PRO A 452 -6.12 34.42 8.62
C PRO A 452 -5.67 34.46 10.08
N VAL A 453 -5.73 33.33 10.79
CA VAL A 453 -5.00 33.17 12.06
C VAL A 453 -3.49 33.12 11.81
N PHE A 454 -3.09 32.49 10.70
CA PHE A 454 -1.75 32.57 10.12
C PHE A 454 -1.87 32.35 8.59
N GLY A 455 -1.15 33.15 7.80
CA GLY A 455 -1.24 33.13 6.33
C GLY A 455 -1.19 34.53 5.72
N LEU A 456 -1.68 34.66 4.48
CA LEU A 456 -1.92 35.94 3.81
C LEU A 456 -3.42 36.28 3.79
N VAL A 457 -3.74 37.57 3.73
CA VAL A 457 -5.12 38.11 3.72
C VAL A 457 -5.94 37.51 2.58
N GLY A 458 -7.20 37.15 2.88
CA GLY A 458 -8.12 36.51 1.95
C GLY A 458 -8.55 37.39 0.78
N LYS A 459 -8.74 36.72 -0.36
CA LYS A 459 -9.25 37.33 -1.59
C LYS A 459 -10.78 37.17 -1.69
N ALA A 460 -11.43 38.08 -2.39
CA ALA A 460 -12.87 38.03 -2.62
C ALA A 460 -13.32 36.72 -3.28
N TYR A 461 -14.49 36.25 -2.87
CA TYR A 461 -15.15 35.07 -3.42
C TYR A 461 -16.65 35.32 -3.54
N SER A 462 -17.27 34.86 -4.62
CA SER A 462 -18.72 34.92 -4.80
C SER A 462 -19.28 33.60 -5.34
N ALA A 463 -20.52 33.32 -4.95
CA ALA A 463 -21.36 32.25 -5.46
C ALA A 463 -22.81 32.74 -5.55
N GLN A 464 -23.66 32.00 -6.27
CA GLN A 464 -25.08 32.34 -6.41
C GLN A 464 -25.97 31.12 -6.27
N PHE A 465 -27.20 31.32 -5.84
CA PHE A 465 -28.28 30.34 -5.85
C PHE A 465 -29.61 31.01 -6.19
N SER A 466 -30.61 30.24 -6.63
CA SER A 466 -31.97 30.73 -6.84
C SER A 466 -32.96 29.95 -5.99
N THR A 467 -33.89 30.62 -5.36
CA THR A 467 -34.88 29.99 -4.47
C THR A 467 -35.97 29.22 -5.24
N VAL A 468 -36.76 28.43 -4.51
CA VAL A 468 -38.02 27.86 -4.99
C VAL A 468 -38.98 28.93 -5.50
N TYR A 469 -39.84 28.57 -6.43
CA TYR A 469 -40.92 29.42 -6.93
C TYR A 469 -42.12 29.37 -5.97
N GLU A 470 -42.89 30.45 -5.90
CA GLU A 470 -44.19 30.44 -5.21
C GLU A 470 -45.16 29.54 -6.00
N VAL A 471 -45.99 28.75 -5.31
CA VAL A 471 -47.02 27.92 -5.94
C VAL A 471 -48.37 28.25 -5.33
N ARG A 472 -49.25 28.83 -6.14
CA ARG A 472 -50.60 29.22 -5.73
C ARG A 472 -51.63 28.43 -6.50
N LYS A 473 -52.54 27.76 -5.79
CA LYS A 473 -53.62 26.94 -6.36
C LYS A 473 -54.94 27.27 -5.69
N LEU A 474 -55.98 27.41 -6.49
CA LEU A 474 -57.37 27.53 -6.05
C LEU A 474 -57.94 26.12 -5.86
N ASN A 475 -58.77 25.92 -4.83
CA ASN A 475 -59.38 24.62 -4.56
C ASN A 475 -60.59 24.35 -5.49
N VAL A 476 -60.33 24.21 -6.79
CA VAL A 476 -61.39 24.05 -7.79
C VAL A 476 -61.71 22.56 -8.00
N PRO A 477 -62.98 22.13 -7.82
CA PRO A 477 -63.42 20.78 -8.16
C PRO A 477 -63.14 20.44 -9.63
N TYR A 478 -62.71 19.20 -9.89
CA TYR A 478 -62.59 18.69 -11.25
C TYR A 478 -63.90 18.07 -11.72
N TYR A 479 -64.36 18.43 -12.92
CA TYR A 479 -65.39 17.72 -13.66
C TYR A 479 -64.86 17.39 -15.06
N ARG A 480 -65.02 16.12 -15.45
CA ARG A 480 -64.84 15.70 -16.84
C ARG A 480 -66.04 16.17 -17.66
N GLN A 481 -65.80 16.65 -18.86
CA GLN A 481 -66.88 17.00 -19.80
C GLN A 481 -67.74 15.77 -20.14
N VAL A 482 -69.05 15.96 -20.26
CA VAL A 482 -69.99 14.84 -20.49
C VAL A 482 -70.20 14.53 -21.98
N HIS A 483 -70.26 15.55 -22.84
CA HIS A 483 -70.36 15.42 -24.30
C HIS A 483 -69.00 15.57 -24.99
N ALA A 484 -68.88 15.09 -26.23
CA ALA A 484 -67.64 15.09 -27.01
C ALA A 484 -66.97 16.48 -27.14
N LEU A 485 -67.74 17.55 -27.29
CA LEU A 485 -67.27 18.92 -27.53
C LEU A 485 -67.67 19.94 -26.44
N SER A 486 -68.13 19.48 -25.28
CA SER A 486 -68.61 20.35 -24.17
C SER A 486 -67.51 20.99 -23.31
N CYS A 487 -66.31 21.23 -23.87
CA CYS A 487 -65.13 21.63 -23.08
C CYS A 487 -65.25 23.03 -22.43
N GLU A 488 -65.97 23.94 -23.06
CA GLU A 488 -66.34 25.26 -22.54
C GLU A 488 -67.29 25.13 -21.35
N ALA A 489 -68.34 24.33 -21.52
CA ALA A 489 -69.37 24.12 -20.50
C ALA A 489 -68.79 23.45 -19.25
N ALA A 490 -67.99 22.40 -19.43
CA ALA A 490 -67.28 21.74 -18.34
C ALA A 490 -66.24 22.65 -17.65
N SER A 491 -65.52 23.48 -18.42
CA SER A 491 -64.59 24.46 -17.84
C SER A 491 -65.32 25.52 -17.01
N LEU A 492 -66.45 26.06 -17.52
CA LEU A 492 -67.28 26.98 -16.75
C LEU A 492 -67.91 26.30 -15.52
N ARG A 493 -68.35 25.04 -15.64
CA ARG A 493 -68.89 24.25 -14.51
C ARG A 493 -67.88 24.13 -13.37
N MET A 494 -66.62 23.85 -13.67
CA MET A 494 -65.55 23.85 -12.67
C MET A 494 -65.35 25.24 -12.03
N ALA A 495 -65.36 26.32 -12.83
CA ALA A 495 -65.27 27.69 -12.30
C ALA A 495 -66.47 28.09 -11.41
N LEU A 496 -67.69 27.69 -11.78
CA LEU A 496 -68.92 27.94 -11.02
C LEU A 496 -68.94 27.13 -9.71
N ALA A 497 -68.51 25.88 -9.73
CA ALA A 497 -68.45 25.02 -8.55
C ALA A 497 -67.42 25.49 -7.52
N TYR A 498 -66.34 26.16 -7.93
CA TYR A 498 -65.42 26.85 -7.01
C TYR A 498 -66.12 27.94 -6.18
N TYR A 499 -67.17 28.57 -6.73
CA TYR A 499 -68.05 29.52 -6.03
C TYR A 499 -69.30 28.86 -5.42
N GLY A 500 -69.31 27.53 -5.28
CA GLY A 500 -70.42 26.77 -4.68
C GLY A 500 -71.67 26.62 -5.56
N VAL A 501 -71.63 27.06 -6.83
CA VAL A 501 -72.77 26.96 -7.74
C VAL A 501 -72.84 25.56 -8.35
N ALA A 502 -73.84 24.78 -7.94
CA ALA A 502 -74.10 23.44 -8.47
C ALA A 502 -74.79 23.51 -9.85
N THR A 503 -74.20 22.87 -10.86
CA THR A 503 -74.78 22.74 -12.21
C THR A 503 -74.13 21.56 -12.97
N ASN A 504 -74.74 21.17 -14.08
CA ASN A 504 -74.20 20.26 -15.09
C ASN A 504 -73.83 21.03 -16.38
N ASP A 505 -73.30 20.29 -17.37
CA ASP A 505 -72.84 20.82 -18.66
C ASP A 505 -74.04 21.23 -19.53
N ASP A 506 -75.12 20.43 -19.55
CA ASP A 506 -76.36 20.68 -20.31
C ASP A 506 -76.99 22.04 -19.97
N ALA A 507 -77.18 22.34 -18.69
CA ALA A 507 -77.80 23.58 -18.25
C ALA A 507 -76.92 24.80 -18.58
N ILE A 508 -75.60 24.63 -18.66
CA ILE A 508 -74.69 25.65 -19.15
C ILE A 508 -74.83 25.83 -20.66
N LEU A 509 -74.87 24.75 -21.45
CA LEU A 509 -75.05 24.80 -22.91
C LEU A 509 -76.37 25.50 -23.29
N GLN A 510 -77.46 25.22 -22.59
CA GLN A 510 -78.73 25.92 -22.78
C GLN A 510 -78.65 27.44 -22.51
N ARG A 511 -77.80 27.87 -21.56
CA ARG A 511 -77.61 29.28 -21.18
C ARG A 511 -76.58 30.02 -22.04
N ILE A 512 -75.63 29.29 -22.61
CA ILE A 512 -74.77 29.73 -23.71
C ILE A 512 -75.66 30.03 -24.92
N GLY A 513 -76.52 29.08 -25.27
CA GLY A 513 -77.30 29.00 -26.51
C GLY A 513 -76.88 27.74 -27.26
N TYR A 514 -77.80 26.80 -27.44
CA TYR A 514 -77.55 25.54 -28.14
C TYR A 514 -78.75 25.17 -29.01
N ALA A 515 -78.59 25.34 -30.32
CA ALA A 515 -79.59 25.02 -31.34
C ALA A 515 -78.86 24.40 -32.55
N PRO A 516 -78.32 23.18 -32.43
CA PRO A 516 -77.28 22.65 -33.33
C PRO A 516 -77.75 22.60 -34.79
N GLN A 517 -76.96 23.21 -35.69
CA GLN A 517 -77.13 23.15 -37.14
C GLN A 517 -75.93 22.47 -37.80
N PRO A 518 -76.12 21.69 -38.89
CA PRO A 518 -75.02 21.23 -39.71
C PRO A 518 -74.36 22.41 -40.45
N ARG A 519 -73.05 22.30 -40.74
CA ARG A 519 -72.33 23.24 -41.61
C ARG A 519 -72.78 23.03 -43.06
N ASP A 520 -73.24 24.09 -43.71
CA ASP A 520 -73.46 24.07 -45.16
C ASP A 520 -72.09 24.05 -45.86
N THR A 521 -71.78 22.94 -46.53
CA THR A 521 -70.51 22.73 -47.24
C THR A 521 -70.47 23.37 -48.63
N ALA A 522 -71.61 23.76 -49.20
CA ALA A 522 -71.70 24.42 -50.51
C ALA A 522 -71.46 25.93 -50.39
N THR A 523 -72.03 26.58 -49.36
CA THR A 523 -71.77 28.01 -49.07
C THR A 523 -70.67 28.24 -48.02
N ASN A 524 -70.14 27.17 -47.42
CA ASN A 524 -69.26 27.20 -46.24
C ASN A 524 -69.86 28.03 -45.08
N THR A 525 -71.16 27.90 -44.82
CA THR A 525 -71.88 28.67 -43.81
C THR A 525 -72.17 27.84 -42.55
N TRP A 526 -72.03 28.45 -41.38
CA TRP A 526 -72.34 27.82 -40.09
C TRP A 526 -72.77 28.86 -39.04
N GLN A 527 -72.97 28.38 -37.80
CA GLN A 527 -73.37 29.20 -36.65
C GLN A 527 -72.20 30.09 -36.16
N ASP A 528 -72.53 31.15 -35.43
CA ASP A 528 -71.57 32.14 -34.93
C ASP A 528 -71.18 31.85 -33.47
N PRO A 529 -69.91 31.46 -33.20
CA PRO A 529 -69.45 31.16 -31.85
C PRO A 529 -69.41 32.39 -30.93
N ASN A 530 -69.57 33.61 -31.45
CA ASN A 530 -69.74 34.82 -30.64
C ASN A 530 -71.17 34.96 -30.07
N ILE A 531 -72.13 34.16 -30.58
CA ILE A 531 -73.56 34.25 -30.24
C ILE A 531 -74.04 32.98 -29.52
N GLU A 532 -73.68 31.80 -30.03
CA GLU A 532 -74.16 30.50 -29.55
C GLU A 532 -73.15 29.36 -29.80
N PHE A 533 -73.44 28.15 -29.30
CA PHE A 533 -72.62 26.97 -29.56
C PHE A 533 -72.81 26.46 -30.99
N VAL A 534 -71.70 26.17 -31.67
CA VAL A 534 -71.65 25.87 -33.11
C VAL A 534 -71.73 24.37 -33.37
N GLY A 535 -72.83 23.94 -33.98
CA GLY A 535 -73.09 22.55 -34.37
C GLY A 535 -73.34 21.59 -33.20
N ASP A 536 -73.25 20.29 -33.47
CA ASP A 536 -73.58 19.20 -32.54
C ASP A 536 -72.51 19.02 -31.44
N VAL A 537 -72.91 19.07 -30.18
CA VAL A 537 -72.02 18.95 -29.01
C VAL A 537 -71.48 17.52 -28.79
N ASP A 538 -72.16 16.49 -29.29
CA ASP A 538 -71.65 15.11 -29.34
C ASP A 538 -70.97 14.79 -30.68
N GLY A 539 -70.86 15.79 -31.54
CA GLY A 539 -70.24 15.71 -32.86
C GLY A 539 -68.72 15.65 -32.86
N LYS A 540 -68.16 15.74 -34.07
CA LYS A 540 -66.73 15.75 -34.32
C LYS A 540 -66.23 17.18 -34.55
N LEU A 541 -65.22 17.57 -33.77
CA LEU A 541 -64.59 18.90 -33.77
C LEU A 541 -64.19 19.34 -35.19
N GLY A 542 -64.69 20.50 -35.62
CA GLY A 542 -64.41 21.07 -36.94
C GLY A 542 -65.08 20.33 -38.12
N VAL A 543 -66.06 19.45 -37.85
CA VAL A 543 -66.78 18.68 -38.87
C VAL A 543 -68.30 18.75 -38.68
N THR A 544 -68.82 18.29 -37.53
CA THR A 544 -70.28 18.35 -37.22
C THR A 544 -70.61 19.21 -36.01
N GLY A 545 -69.61 19.54 -35.19
CA GLY A 545 -69.67 20.57 -34.15
C GLY A 545 -68.31 21.22 -33.98
N TRP A 546 -68.24 22.35 -33.28
CA TRP A 546 -66.98 23.08 -33.08
C TRP A 546 -66.75 23.60 -31.66
N GLY A 547 -67.74 24.20 -31.00
CA GLY A 547 -67.53 24.89 -29.72
C GLY A 547 -68.20 26.27 -29.66
N VAL A 548 -67.74 27.12 -28.75
CA VAL A 548 -68.23 28.50 -28.58
C VAL A 548 -67.13 29.43 -28.07
N TYR A 549 -67.24 30.74 -28.29
CA TYR A 549 -66.32 31.74 -27.76
C TYR A 549 -66.74 32.31 -26.39
N ALA A 550 -65.89 33.15 -25.80
CA ALA A 550 -66.00 33.56 -24.41
C ALA A 550 -67.22 34.46 -24.10
N GLY A 551 -67.78 35.15 -25.08
CA GLY A 551 -68.95 36.02 -24.90
C GLY A 551 -70.21 35.28 -24.41
N PRO A 552 -70.70 34.28 -25.15
CA PRO A 552 -71.83 33.44 -24.71
C PRO A 552 -71.56 32.69 -23.40
N VAL A 553 -70.32 32.27 -23.15
CA VAL A 553 -69.94 31.61 -21.87
C VAL A 553 -69.93 32.61 -20.70
N ALA A 554 -69.54 33.87 -20.92
CA ALA A 554 -69.66 34.93 -19.93
C ALA A 554 -71.12 35.27 -19.62
N LYS A 555 -71.99 35.32 -20.65
CA LYS A 555 -73.46 35.46 -20.51
C LYS A 555 -74.03 34.31 -19.67
N ALA A 556 -73.63 33.07 -19.95
CA ALA A 556 -74.04 31.91 -19.17
C ALA A 556 -73.60 32.04 -17.69
N ALA A 557 -72.33 32.34 -17.43
CA ALA A 557 -71.80 32.56 -16.07
C ALA A 557 -72.57 33.65 -15.29
N ARG A 558 -72.87 34.77 -15.94
CA ARG A 558 -73.68 35.87 -15.38
C ARG A 558 -75.11 35.45 -15.06
N SER A 559 -75.70 34.57 -15.86
CA SER A 559 -77.04 34.00 -15.59
C SER A 559 -77.08 33.03 -14.39
N TYR A 560 -75.92 32.60 -13.88
CA TYR A 560 -75.75 31.87 -12.61
C TYR A 560 -75.39 32.79 -11.43
N GLY A 561 -75.45 34.12 -11.60
CA GLY A 561 -75.20 35.08 -10.52
C GLY A 561 -73.70 35.30 -10.20
N ARG A 562 -72.78 34.92 -11.09
CA ARG A 562 -71.35 35.25 -10.97
C ARG A 562 -70.97 36.42 -11.87
N SER A 563 -70.01 37.23 -11.44
CA SER A 563 -69.35 38.17 -12.35
C SER A 563 -68.42 37.39 -13.27
N ALA A 564 -68.31 37.81 -14.53
CA ALA A 564 -67.52 37.08 -15.51
C ALA A 564 -67.05 38.04 -16.61
N ASP A 565 -65.73 38.19 -16.74
CA ASP A 565 -65.11 39.15 -17.67
C ASP A 565 -64.30 38.44 -18.75
N VAL A 566 -64.58 38.77 -20.01
CA VAL A 566 -63.80 38.31 -21.17
C VAL A 566 -62.59 39.22 -21.35
N VAL A 567 -61.40 38.64 -21.44
CA VAL A 567 -60.16 39.37 -21.78
C VAL A 567 -59.65 38.85 -23.11
N TYR A 568 -59.67 39.72 -24.13
CA TYR A 568 -59.13 39.47 -25.46
C TYR A 568 -57.63 39.83 -25.52
N SER A 569 -56.88 39.11 -26.35
CA SER A 569 -55.39 39.12 -26.39
C SER A 569 -54.72 39.01 -25.01
N PRO A 570 -55.10 38.03 -24.16
CA PRO A 570 -54.63 37.93 -22.79
C PRO A 570 -53.17 37.48 -22.69
N SER A 571 -52.45 38.04 -21.72
CA SER A 571 -51.13 37.58 -21.30
C SER A 571 -51.20 36.57 -20.16
N VAL A 572 -50.19 35.70 -20.06
CA VAL A 572 -50.01 34.81 -18.91
C VAL A 572 -49.85 35.55 -17.58
N GLN A 573 -49.34 36.79 -17.58
CA GLN A 573 -49.33 37.65 -16.40
C GLN A 573 -50.75 38.03 -15.94
N GLN A 574 -51.68 38.28 -16.87
CA GLN A 574 -53.09 38.52 -16.52
C GLN A 574 -53.76 37.25 -15.96
N VAL A 575 -53.48 36.07 -16.55
CA VAL A 575 -53.95 34.78 -16.01
C VAL A 575 -53.39 34.54 -14.60
N ALA A 576 -52.09 34.80 -14.39
CA ALA A 576 -51.48 34.68 -13.07
C ALA A 576 -52.11 35.67 -12.07
N ALA A 577 -52.26 36.95 -12.43
CA ALA A 577 -52.89 37.96 -11.59
C ALA A 577 -54.33 37.58 -11.18
N ALA A 578 -55.11 36.94 -12.05
CA ALA A 578 -56.43 36.40 -11.72
C ALA A 578 -56.34 35.30 -10.64
N ILE A 579 -55.43 34.31 -10.78
CA ILE A 579 -55.18 33.28 -9.77
C ILE A 579 -54.68 33.87 -8.44
N TYR A 580 -53.81 34.88 -8.49
CA TYR A 580 -53.39 35.65 -7.31
C TYR A 580 -54.53 36.46 -6.68
N SER A 581 -55.56 36.82 -7.45
CA SER A 581 -56.79 37.47 -6.98
C SER A 581 -57.89 36.49 -6.55
N GLY A 582 -57.63 35.17 -6.53
CA GLY A 582 -58.63 34.17 -6.16
C GLY A 582 -59.66 33.86 -7.24
N LYS A 583 -59.39 34.19 -8.51
CA LYS A 583 -60.32 34.03 -9.63
C LYS A 583 -59.85 32.91 -10.57
N PRO A 584 -60.61 31.82 -10.76
CA PRO A 584 -60.27 30.79 -11.74
C PRO A 584 -60.53 31.31 -13.16
N VAL A 585 -59.74 30.84 -14.12
CA VAL A 585 -59.72 31.38 -15.50
C VAL A 585 -60.05 30.27 -16.49
N VAL A 586 -61.17 30.40 -17.19
CA VAL A 586 -61.48 29.56 -18.35
C VAL A 586 -60.66 30.09 -19.53
N ALA A 587 -59.80 29.27 -20.09
CA ALA A 587 -58.86 29.67 -21.14
C ALA A 587 -59.12 28.87 -22.42
N TRP A 588 -59.41 29.59 -23.50
CA TRP A 588 -59.47 29.02 -24.84
C TRP A 588 -58.05 28.82 -25.33
N GLY A 589 -57.78 27.65 -25.86
CA GLY A 589 -56.49 27.31 -26.45
C GLY A 589 -56.66 26.32 -27.60
N VAL A 590 -55.64 25.47 -27.77
CA VAL A 590 -55.65 24.40 -28.75
C VAL A 590 -55.16 23.07 -28.17
N MET A 591 -55.44 21.96 -28.85
CA MET A 591 -54.78 20.69 -28.68
C MET A 591 -53.44 20.69 -29.45
N GLY A 592 -52.33 20.54 -28.73
CA GLY A 592 -50.98 20.65 -29.30
C GLY A 592 -50.43 22.09 -29.24
N TRP A 593 -49.48 22.39 -30.13
CA TRP A 593 -48.58 23.56 -30.00
C TRP A 593 -48.87 24.70 -30.99
N ARG A 594 -49.76 24.49 -31.97
CA ARG A 594 -50.12 25.45 -33.03
C ARG A 594 -51.61 25.28 -33.36
N ALA A 595 -52.26 26.35 -33.81
CA ALA A 595 -53.58 26.24 -34.41
C ALA A 595 -53.51 25.51 -35.76
N VAL A 596 -54.60 24.84 -36.12
CA VAL A 596 -54.90 24.33 -37.46
C VAL A 596 -56.09 25.11 -37.97
N ASP A 597 -55.91 25.90 -39.03
CA ASP A 597 -56.88 26.93 -39.40
C ASP A 597 -58.19 26.36 -39.98
N ASP A 598 -59.29 27.00 -39.63
CA ASP A 598 -60.60 26.92 -40.27
C ASP A 598 -61.17 28.33 -40.49
N SER A 599 -62.11 28.43 -41.42
CA SER A 599 -63.06 29.54 -41.45
C SER A 599 -64.38 29.15 -42.08
N TRP A 600 -65.45 29.79 -41.63
CA TRP A 600 -66.79 29.68 -42.19
C TRP A 600 -67.47 31.05 -42.23
N ASN A 601 -68.41 31.18 -43.15
CA ASN A 601 -69.34 32.29 -43.22
C ASN A 601 -70.38 32.13 -42.11
N THR A 602 -70.84 33.25 -41.55
CA THR A 602 -71.98 33.28 -40.61
C THR A 602 -73.05 34.23 -41.15
N ALA A 603 -74.30 34.02 -40.75
CA ALA A 603 -75.40 34.92 -41.06
C ALA A 603 -75.36 36.26 -40.29
N THR A 604 -74.39 36.44 -39.38
CA THR A 604 -74.37 37.50 -38.35
C THR A 604 -73.10 38.33 -38.33
N SER A 605 -71.91 37.70 -38.27
CA SER A 605 -70.63 38.39 -38.09
C SER A 605 -69.70 38.33 -39.32
N GLY A 606 -70.19 37.82 -40.45
CA GLY A 606 -69.36 37.55 -41.64
C GLY A 606 -68.47 36.33 -41.45
N VAL A 607 -67.20 36.40 -41.87
CA VAL A 607 -66.26 35.27 -41.79
C VAL A 607 -65.71 35.11 -40.37
N VAL A 608 -65.92 33.95 -39.77
CA VAL A 608 -65.29 33.54 -38.52
C VAL A 608 -64.00 32.77 -38.83
N HIS A 609 -62.91 33.14 -38.17
CA HIS A 609 -61.63 32.41 -38.22
C HIS A 609 -61.42 31.63 -36.92
N ALA A 610 -61.27 30.31 -37.02
CA ALA A 610 -61.26 29.40 -35.87
C ALA A 610 -60.17 28.33 -36.00
N ALA A 611 -59.89 27.62 -34.90
CA ALA A 611 -58.96 26.49 -34.91
C ALA A 611 -59.72 25.16 -34.97
N LYS A 612 -59.42 24.28 -35.93
CA LYS A 612 -59.94 22.90 -36.01
C LYS A 612 -59.53 22.01 -34.84
N ASN A 613 -58.51 22.45 -34.11
CA ASN A 613 -57.99 21.83 -32.90
C ASN A 613 -58.16 22.73 -31.66
N GLN A 614 -59.21 23.56 -31.62
CA GLN A 614 -59.59 24.32 -30.41
C GLN A 614 -59.70 23.37 -29.20
N HIS A 615 -59.32 23.84 -28.01
CA HIS A 615 -59.72 23.20 -26.76
C HIS A 615 -59.75 24.20 -25.61
N VAL A 616 -60.77 24.13 -24.76
CA VAL A 616 -60.91 24.99 -23.58
C VAL A 616 -60.55 24.23 -22.31
N ARG A 617 -59.85 24.92 -21.40
CA ARG A 617 -59.34 24.37 -20.13
C ARG A 617 -59.58 25.38 -19.02
N LEU A 618 -59.72 24.91 -17.78
CA LEU A 618 -59.72 25.79 -16.62
C LEU A 618 -58.32 25.90 -16.01
N VAL A 619 -57.74 27.09 -15.99
CA VAL A 619 -56.56 27.40 -15.17
C VAL A 619 -57.00 27.60 -13.73
N TYR A 620 -56.41 26.83 -12.81
CA TYR A 620 -56.73 26.87 -11.37
C TYR A 620 -55.50 27.14 -10.49
N GLY A 621 -54.29 27.20 -11.06
CA GLY A 621 -53.07 27.49 -10.31
C GLY A 621 -51.92 28.00 -11.15
N VAL A 622 -50.91 28.54 -10.49
CA VAL A 622 -49.68 29.11 -11.06
C VAL A 622 -48.46 28.69 -10.23
N GLU A 623 -47.35 28.45 -10.91
CA GLU A 623 -45.99 28.40 -10.34
C GLU A 623 -45.24 29.65 -10.80
N GLY A 624 -44.68 30.40 -9.86
CA GLY A 624 -44.06 31.71 -10.08
C GLY A 624 -44.94 32.89 -9.66
N SER A 625 -44.35 34.07 -9.59
CA SER A 625 -45.02 35.32 -9.23
C SER A 625 -46.02 35.79 -10.29
N ALA A 626 -46.96 36.66 -9.91
CA ALA A 626 -47.94 37.21 -10.85
C ALA A 626 -47.31 37.97 -12.05
N SER A 627 -46.17 38.63 -11.82
CA SER A 627 -45.43 39.37 -12.85
C SER A 627 -44.50 38.50 -13.70
N ASN A 628 -44.03 37.36 -13.18
CA ASN A 628 -43.12 36.44 -13.86
C ASN A 628 -43.54 34.97 -13.65
N PRO A 629 -44.70 34.54 -14.16
CA PRO A 629 -45.16 33.17 -14.00
C PRO A 629 -44.28 32.20 -14.82
N VAL A 630 -43.91 31.08 -14.22
CA VAL A 630 -43.07 30.03 -14.84
C VAL A 630 -43.94 28.96 -15.50
N GLY A 631 -45.06 28.61 -14.87
CA GLY A 631 -46.01 27.62 -15.38
C GLY A 631 -47.36 27.66 -14.66
N PHE A 632 -48.30 26.85 -15.15
CA PHE A 632 -49.70 26.88 -14.73
C PHE A 632 -50.24 25.48 -14.52
N TYR A 633 -51.17 25.36 -13.57
CA TYR A 633 -51.95 24.16 -13.30
C TYR A 633 -53.35 24.34 -13.89
N LEU A 634 -53.76 23.39 -14.73
CA LEU A 634 -55.02 23.40 -15.45
C LEU A 634 -55.80 22.12 -15.20
N HIS A 635 -57.12 22.23 -15.14
CA HIS A 635 -58.01 21.10 -15.37
C HIS A 635 -58.35 21.06 -16.86
N ASP A 636 -57.95 19.99 -17.54
CA ASP A 636 -58.31 19.70 -18.92
C ASP A 636 -59.56 18.81 -18.92
N PRO A 637 -60.73 19.27 -19.40
CA PRO A 637 -62.01 18.56 -19.22
C PRO A 637 -62.07 17.16 -19.84
N ILE A 638 -61.15 16.79 -20.74
CA ILE A 638 -61.07 15.43 -21.30
C ILE A 638 -60.26 14.50 -20.39
N SER A 639 -59.24 15.04 -19.72
CA SER A 639 -58.03 14.30 -19.32
C SER A 639 -57.43 14.68 -17.96
N GLY A 640 -58.14 15.43 -17.12
CA GLY A 640 -57.74 15.71 -15.74
C GLY A 640 -56.73 16.84 -15.58
N SER A 641 -56.07 16.89 -14.42
CA SER A 641 -55.12 17.95 -14.10
C SER A 641 -53.83 17.85 -14.91
N LYS A 642 -53.39 18.98 -15.48
CA LYS A 642 -52.14 19.14 -16.23
C LYS A 642 -51.32 20.29 -15.68
N TYR A 643 -50.01 20.24 -15.90
CA TYR A 643 -49.10 21.37 -15.74
C TYR A 643 -48.46 21.70 -17.08
N ILE A 644 -48.39 22.99 -17.44
CA ILE A 644 -47.71 23.48 -18.64
C ILE A 644 -46.90 24.73 -18.31
N SER A 645 -45.82 25.01 -19.05
CA SER A 645 -45.05 26.24 -18.90
C SER A 645 -45.85 27.47 -19.32
N ALA A 646 -45.46 28.65 -18.83
CA ALA A 646 -46.10 29.92 -19.22
C ALA A 646 -46.03 30.15 -20.74
N ALA A 647 -44.87 29.85 -21.37
CA ALA A 647 -44.74 29.92 -22.82
C ALA A 647 -45.71 28.99 -23.56
N ALA A 648 -45.95 27.77 -23.05
CA ALA A 648 -46.91 26.84 -23.64
C ALA A 648 -48.37 27.31 -23.47
N LEU A 649 -48.74 27.88 -22.32
CA LEU A 649 -50.06 28.48 -22.13
C LEU A 649 -50.27 29.66 -23.08
N GLN A 650 -49.30 30.57 -23.17
CA GLN A 650 -49.39 31.73 -24.09
C GLN A 650 -49.52 31.29 -25.55
N ALA A 651 -48.72 30.31 -26.00
CA ALA A 651 -48.82 29.77 -27.35
C ALA A 651 -50.19 29.11 -27.61
N SER A 652 -50.73 28.38 -26.64
CA SER A 652 -52.07 27.77 -26.74
C SER A 652 -53.16 28.84 -26.85
N MET A 653 -53.18 29.84 -25.96
CA MET A 653 -54.14 30.95 -25.97
C MET A 653 -54.06 31.78 -27.26
N ASN A 654 -52.85 31.98 -27.80
CA ASN A 654 -52.65 32.67 -29.07
C ASN A 654 -53.29 31.92 -30.26
N GLY A 655 -53.38 30.58 -30.19
CA GLY A 655 -54.10 29.75 -31.17
C GLY A 655 -55.61 29.62 -30.91
N GLY A 656 -56.03 29.67 -29.64
CA GLY A 656 -57.45 29.54 -29.22
C GLY A 656 -58.32 30.78 -29.46
N GLY A 657 -58.04 31.58 -30.48
CA GLY A 657 -58.76 32.84 -30.72
C GLY A 657 -58.46 33.95 -29.71
N ARG A 658 -57.34 33.87 -28.96
CA ARG A 658 -56.84 34.94 -28.08
C ARG A 658 -57.86 35.44 -27.04
N GLN A 659 -58.43 34.53 -26.24
CA GLN A 659 -59.41 34.90 -25.21
C GLN A 659 -59.34 34.04 -23.94
N ILE A 660 -59.62 34.68 -22.80
CA ILE A 660 -59.94 34.02 -21.53
C ILE A 660 -61.22 34.61 -20.94
N LEU A 661 -61.86 33.86 -20.06
CA LEU A 661 -62.96 34.31 -19.21
C LEU A 661 -62.57 34.15 -17.75
N THR A 662 -62.53 35.27 -17.02
CA THR A 662 -62.26 35.30 -15.57
C THR A 662 -63.60 35.33 -14.84
N VAL A 663 -63.90 34.28 -14.07
CA VAL A 663 -65.15 34.17 -13.29
C VAL A 663 -64.89 34.58 -11.84
N TYR A 664 -65.80 35.35 -11.22
CA TYR A 664 -65.69 35.83 -9.84
C TYR A 664 -67.01 36.26 -9.20
#